data_AF-M0MZ26-F1
#
_entry.id   AF-M0MZ26-F1
#
_cell.length_a   1.000
_cell.length_b   1.000
_cell.length_c   1.000
_cell.angle_alpha   90.00
_cell.angle_beta   90.00
_cell.angle_gamma   90.00
#
_symmetry.space_group_name_H-M   'P 1'
#
loop_
_entity.id
_entity.type
_entity.pdbx_description
1 polymer ?
#
loop_
_entity_poly.entity_id
_entity_poly.type
_entity_poly.pdbx_seq_one_letter_code
_entity_poly.pdbx_strand_id
1 'polypeptide(L)'
;MNPIQHTQDDGSRAVASRRRFLSLMAAGALAGVATAGRGRAQSSRTIELGGKIAGWQGRAPDSIADEENPTLALEVGVDYRITWTNLDGMGHNIALVDENDAVLERTEVMSEQGATQTIEFTAREEMAEYICEPHRSSMRGSVRFGSGSSVTTDAATTEQAVPTGPTIGLERLVGGFQVPTDMALLPGDDQRVVVDLYGVAQLNEGDQLRDEPFLDLRDRLAEITGERGFLGLAPHPDYEENRRFYVRYSAPPADDAPDEFSHTEILSEFEANEDGTSARPDSERVLLEVHEPRKVHNGGAVAFGPDGYLYASYGDGGGPRDTGPGHASDWYDRNRGGNGQDVTENLRGSILRIDVDSQEGDKPYAIPDDNPLVGENGLDEHYAWGFRNPWRMSFNDGELYVADVGQNRYEEIDRVVKGGNYGWNVREGTHCYGTESLSDMPKNCPSRTPPDVRGGEPLRDPVIEYPHARNGETIGISVIGGYLYDGSIDALDGKYVFGDYSKEGDPRGSLFAATPTENGLWDLERLQVAGAEGGAVEGYLIAIARDADGELFALTSAGELGGAVNRITATEATGTATTPDGTNATGSATSALGTDTADTDATDTDANATAGVRSAAGNSTASGSDGMNGSDGTNGSGNASGTETSGDGAGFGVLAALAGIGGLAARRLRR
;
A
#
# COMPACT_ATOMS: atom_id res chain seq x y z
N MET A 1 24.52 -65.46 -21.87
CA MET A 1 24.17 -66.27 -23.04
C MET A 1 23.27 -65.44 -23.93
N ASN A 2 23.83 -64.94 -25.02
CA ASN A 2 23.12 -64.68 -26.29
C ASN A 2 23.58 -65.82 -27.25
N PRO A 3 23.14 -66.01 -28.52
CA PRO A 3 22.35 -65.12 -29.40
C PRO A 3 21.39 -65.86 -30.39
N ILE A 4 20.82 -65.12 -31.36
CA ILE A 4 20.82 -65.33 -32.85
C ILE A 4 19.67 -64.48 -33.43
N GLN A 5 19.88 -63.31 -34.05
CA GLN A 5 20.50 -62.92 -35.36
C GLN A 5 19.47 -62.80 -36.50
N HIS A 6 19.26 -61.56 -37.01
CA HIS A 6 19.73 -60.96 -38.29
C HIS A 6 18.73 -61.15 -39.46
N THR A 7 18.47 -60.19 -40.36
CA THR A 7 19.43 -59.44 -41.21
C THR A 7 18.98 -58.03 -41.63
N GLN A 8 19.98 -57.19 -41.91
CA GLN A 8 20.00 -55.85 -42.53
C GLN A 8 19.96 -55.91 -44.07
N ASP A 9 19.67 -54.77 -44.71
CA ASP A 9 20.57 -54.01 -45.63
C ASP A 9 19.75 -52.90 -46.34
N ASP A 10 20.26 -51.77 -46.82
CA ASP A 10 21.43 -50.89 -46.57
C ASP A 10 21.23 -49.69 -47.55
N GLY A 11 21.92 -48.55 -47.36
CA GLY A 11 22.13 -47.60 -48.48
C GLY A 11 21.95 -46.10 -48.28
N SER A 12 22.76 -45.50 -47.40
CA SER A 12 23.63 -44.33 -47.66
C SER A 12 23.13 -42.96 -48.20
N ARG A 13 23.50 -41.92 -47.42
CA ARG A 13 24.23 -40.66 -47.75
C ARG A 13 23.48 -39.36 -48.17
N ALA A 14 23.55 -38.40 -47.23
CA ALA A 14 24.28 -37.10 -47.32
C ALA A 14 23.55 -35.78 -47.69
N VAL A 15 23.52 -34.88 -46.68
CA VAL A 15 24.02 -33.47 -46.66
C VAL A 15 23.16 -32.30 -47.20
N ALA A 16 22.89 -31.37 -46.27
CA ALA A 16 22.89 -29.88 -46.33
C ALA A 16 21.66 -29.03 -46.75
N SER A 17 21.30 -28.15 -45.78
CA SER A 17 21.24 -26.67 -45.85
C SER A 17 20.02 -25.91 -46.43
N ARG A 18 19.36 -25.19 -45.49
CA ARG A 18 18.75 -23.83 -45.51
C ARG A 18 18.48 -23.13 -46.87
N ARG A 19 17.27 -22.58 -47.06
CA ARG A 19 16.87 -21.14 -46.98
C ARG A 19 15.52 -20.83 -47.68
N ARG A 20 14.74 -19.98 -46.99
CA ARG A 20 13.75 -18.94 -47.40
C ARG A 20 13.31 -18.85 -48.87
N PHE A 21 12.02 -18.57 -49.12
CA PHE A 21 11.56 -17.50 -50.03
C PHE A 21 10.07 -17.12 -49.79
N LEU A 22 9.82 -15.81 -49.65
CA LEU A 22 8.54 -15.11 -49.82
C LEU A 22 8.17 -15.03 -51.31
N SER A 23 6.88 -14.83 -51.67
CA SER A 23 6.39 -13.66 -52.45
C SER A 23 5.01 -13.85 -53.11
N LEU A 24 4.09 -12.93 -52.74
CA LEU A 24 3.19 -12.09 -53.56
C LEU A 24 2.20 -12.64 -54.63
N MET A 25 0.94 -12.22 -54.40
CA MET A 25 -0.04 -11.53 -55.27
C MET A 25 -0.47 -12.11 -56.64
N ALA A 26 -1.79 -12.17 -56.82
CA ALA A 26 -2.43 -11.90 -58.11
C ALA A 26 -3.79 -11.19 -57.91
N ALA A 27 -3.93 -10.02 -58.51
CA ALA A 27 -5.18 -9.29 -58.68
C ALA A 27 -5.90 -9.75 -59.97
N GLY A 28 -7.22 -9.78 -59.95
CA GLY A 28 -8.04 -10.00 -61.14
C GLY A 28 -9.42 -9.35 -60.97
N ALA A 29 -9.70 -8.33 -61.78
CA ALA A 29 -11.00 -7.68 -61.90
C ALA A 29 -11.76 -8.25 -63.11
N LEU A 30 -13.06 -8.52 -62.96
CA LEU A 30 -14.04 -8.59 -64.04
C LEU A 30 -15.43 -8.22 -63.49
N ALA A 31 -16.13 -7.36 -64.23
CA ALA A 31 -17.37 -6.72 -63.84
C ALA A 31 -18.63 -7.47 -64.29
N GLY A 32 -19.64 -7.49 -63.41
CA GLY A 32 -21.05 -7.17 -63.72
C GLY A 32 -22.03 -8.30 -64.06
N VAL A 33 -22.98 -8.57 -63.14
CA VAL A 33 -24.44 -8.39 -63.35
C VAL A 33 -25.07 -8.09 -61.98
N ALA A 34 -25.83 -7.00 -61.91
CA ALA A 34 -26.53 -6.55 -60.71
C ALA A 34 -27.86 -7.32 -60.50
N THR A 35 -28.08 -7.80 -59.28
CA THR A 35 -29.42 -7.97 -58.71
C THR A 35 -29.49 -7.15 -57.44
N ALA A 36 -30.41 -6.19 -57.44
CA ALA A 36 -30.61 -5.23 -56.37
C ALA A 36 -31.22 -5.90 -55.13
N GLY A 37 -30.39 -6.16 -54.13
CA GLY A 37 -30.79 -6.16 -52.72
C GLY A 37 -30.19 -4.92 -52.08
N ARG A 38 -31.03 -3.98 -51.62
CA ARG A 38 -30.56 -2.86 -50.77
C ARG A 38 -30.16 -3.41 -49.40
N GLY A 39 -28.96 -3.98 -49.31
CA GLY A 39 -28.21 -4.07 -48.06
C GLY A 39 -27.32 -2.84 -47.99
N ARG A 40 -27.58 -1.94 -47.05
CA ARG A 40 -26.69 -0.81 -46.76
C ARG A 40 -25.41 -1.45 -46.20
N ALA A 41 -24.30 -1.43 -46.95
CA ALA A 41 -23.00 -1.78 -46.39
C ALA A 41 -22.69 -0.74 -45.30
N GLN A 42 -22.88 -1.10 -44.03
CA GLN A 42 -22.41 -0.30 -42.91
C GLN A 42 -20.87 -0.40 -42.91
N SER A 43 -20.20 0.71 -43.15
CA SER A 43 -18.76 0.82 -42.91
C SER A 43 -18.52 0.72 -41.40
N SER A 44 -17.86 -0.32 -40.94
CA SER A 44 -17.44 -0.45 -39.54
C SER A 44 -16.55 0.74 -39.15
N ARG A 45 -16.80 1.37 -38.00
CA ARG A 45 -15.95 2.45 -37.49
C ARG A 45 -14.70 1.87 -36.84
N THR A 46 -13.52 2.40 -37.16
CA THR A 46 -12.25 1.88 -36.65
C THR A 46 -11.81 2.65 -35.40
N ILE A 47 -11.34 1.91 -34.40
CA ILE A 47 -10.67 2.39 -33.20
C ILE A 47 -9.30 1.70 -33.15
N GLU A 48 -8.25 2.47 -32.84
CA GLU A 48 -6.89 1.96 -32.68
C GLU A 48 -6.37 2.24 -31.28
N LEU A 49 -5.84 1.20 -30.63
CA LEU A 49 -5.25 1.26 -29.29
C LEU A 49 -3.82 0.69 -29.28
N GLY A 50 -3.05 1.05 -28.27
CA GLY A 50 -1.80 0.38 -27.91
C GLY A 50 -1.89 -0.18 -26.49
N GLY A 51 -1.56 -1.45 -26.29
CA GLY A 51 -1.57 -2.08 -24.97
C GLY A 51 -0.19 -2.11 -24.33
N LYS A 52 -0.06 -1.59 -23.11
CA LYS A 52 1.09 -1.77 -22.21
C LYS A 52 0.56 -1.92 -20.79
N ILE A 53 1.30 -2.56 -19.89
CA ILE A 53 0.88 -2.78 -18.49
C ILE A 53 0.42 -1.49 -17.81
N ALA A 54 1.01 -0.34 -18.13
CA ALA A 54 0.60 0.94 -17.55
C ALA A 54 -0.83 1.39 -17.96
N GLY A 55 -1.38 0.90 -19.07
CA GLY A 55 -2.71 1.29 -19.54
C GLY A 55 -2.89 1.15 -21.05
N TRP A 56 -4.13 1.28 -21.52
CA TRP A 56 -4.44 1.40 -22.95
C TRP A 56 -4.08 2.79 -23.45
N GLN A 57 -3.21 2.90 -24.45
CA GLN A 57 -2.92 4.14 -25.13
C GLN A 57 -3.86 4.31 -26.33
N GLY A 58 -4.69 5.35 -26.35
CA GLY A 58 -5.48 5.68 -27.52
C GLY A 58 -4.61 6.18 -28.68
N ARG A 59 -4.94 5.76 -29.90
CA ARG A 59 -4.16 6.10 -31.11
C ARG A 59 -5.01 6.67 -32.23
N ALA A 60 -6.19 6.09 -32.47
CA ALA A 60 -7.16 6.61 -33.43
C ALA A 60 -8.59 6.25 -33.01
N PRO A 61 -9.60 7.08 -33.29
CA PRO A 61 -9.53 8.39 -33.96
C PRO A 61 -8.78 9.45 -33.14
N ASP A 62 -8.47 10.60 -33.74
CA ASP A 62 -7.74 11.71 -33.09
C ASP A 62 -8.36 12.16 -31.76
N SER A 63 -9.67 11.94 -31.57
CA SER A 63 -10.39 12.28 -30.34
C SER A 63 -10.02 11.43 -29.13
N ILE A 64 -9.28 10.33 -29.31
CA ILE A 64 -8.76 9.51 -28.21
C ILE A 64 -7.23 9.40 -28.27
N ALA A 65 -6.57 10.07 -29.22
CA ALA A 65 -5.14 9.92 -29.41
C ALA A 65 -4.36 10.45 -28.19
N ASP A 66 -3.35 9.68 -27.76
CA ASP A 66 -2.48 9.97 -26.61
C ASP A 66 -3.18 9.98 -25.23
N GLU A 67 -4.47 9.66 -25.17
CA GLU A 67 -5.18 9.42 -23.91
C GLU A 67 -4.82 8.04 -23.34
N GLU A 68 -4.66 7.97 -22.02
CA GLU A 68 -4.55 6.71 -21.29
C GLU A 68 -5.95 6.25 -20.90
N ASN A 69 -6.28 4.99 -21.16
CA ASN A 69 -7.57 4.37 -20.93
C ASN A 69 -8.77 5.20 -21.46
N PRO A 70 -8.74 5.61 -22.74
CA PRO A 70 -9.73 6.53 -23.29
C PRO A 70 -11.17 6.02 -23.16
N THR A 71 -12.12 6.93 -23.03
CA THR A 71 -13.53 6.52 -23.14
C THR A 71 -13.91 6.30 -24.61
N LEU A 72 -14.38 5.12 -24.96
CA LEU A 72 -14.92 4.83 -26.30
C LEU A 72 -16.36 5.32 -26.41
N ALA A 73 -16.55 6.41 -27.16
CA ALA A 73 -17.89 6.90 -27.52
C ALA A 73 -18.47 6.08 -28.69
N LEU A 74 -19.41 5.19 -28.37
CA LEU A 74 -20.06 4.29 -29.31
C LEU A 74 -21.51 4.72 -29.63
N GLU A 75 -22.04 4.20 -30.72
CA GLU A 75 -23.46 4.33 -31.10
C GLU A 75 -24.09 2.94 -31.12
N VAL A 76 -25.19 2.75 -30.37
CA VAL A 76 -25.89 1.46 -30.28
C VAL A 76 -26.33 1.00 -31.67
N GLY A 77 -26.06 -0.27 -32.00
CA GLY A 77 -26.40 -0.86 -33.29
C GLY A 77 -25.46 -0.48 -34.44
N VAL A 78 -24.35 0.20 -34.16
CA VAL A 78 -23.27 0.47 -35.12
C VAL A 78 -22.17 -0.57 -34.95
N ASP A 79 -21.64 -1.05 -36.08
CA ASP A 79 -20.50 -1.96 -36.10
C ASP A 79 -19.19 -1.19 -35.92
N TYR A 80 -18.36 -1.67 -34.99
CA TYR A 80 -17.04 -1.15 -34.69
C TYR A 80 -15.98 -2.22 -34.89
N ARG A 81 -14.76 -1.75 -35.16
CA ARG A 81 -13.55 -2.56 -35.21
C ARG A 81 -12.51 -1.91 -34.30
N ILE A 82 -12.09 -2.61 -33.25
CA ILE A 82 -10.93 -2.20 -32.45
C ILE A 82 -9.73 -3.01 -32.92
N THR A 83 -8.69 -2.31 -33.38
CA THR A 83 -7.36 -2.89 -33.63
C THR A 83 -6.41 -2.41 -32.54
N TRP A 84 -5.71 -3.32 -31.88
CA TRP A 84 -4.77 -2.95 -30.82
C TRP A 84 -3.39 -3.53 -31.06
N THR A 85 -2.35 -2.77 -30.72
CA THR A 85 -0.93 -3.17 -30.82
C THR A 85 -0.35 -3.46 -29.45
N ASN A 86 0.29 -4.60 -29.25
CA ASN A 86 1.07 -4.86 -28.02
C ASN A 86 2.34 -4.00 -28.02
N LEU A 87 2.53 -3.13 -27.04
CA LEU A 87 3.62 -2.16 -27.00
C LEU A 87 4.82 -2.60 -26.14
N ASP A 88 4.64 -3.55 -25.23
CA ASP A 88 5.63 -3.91 -24.21
C ASP A 88 6.05 -5.40 -24.22
N GLY A 89 5.39 -6.24 -25.02
CA GLY A 89 5.67 -7.67 -25.11
C GLY A 89 5.09 -8.51 -23.97
N MET A 90 4.28 -7.93 -23.09
CA MET A 90 3.60 -8.65 -22.02
C MET A 90 2.30 -9.28 -22.51
N GLY A 91 1.77 -10.26 -21.78
CA GLY A 91 0.53 -10.94 -22.15
C GLY A 91 -0.68 -10.01 -22.05
N HIS A 92 -1.26 -9.64 -23.19
CA HIS A 92 -2.42 -8.75 -23.25
C HIS A 92 -3.54 -9.36 -24.10
N ASN A 93 -4.78 -9.06 -23.75
CA ASN A 93 -5.91 -9.16 -24.66
C ASN A 93 -6.80 -7.92 -24.49
N ILE A 94 -7.78 -7.73 -25.36
CA ILE A 94 -8.87 -6.78 -25.12
C ILE A 94 -10.18 -7.57 -24.98
N ALA A 95 -10.94 -7.27 -23.94
CA ALA A 95 -12.27 -7.83 -23.68
C ALA A 95 -13.27 -6.70 -23.45
N LEU A 96 -14.39 -6.73 -24.16
CA LEU A 96 -15.56 -5.87 -23.92
C LEU A 96 -16.41 -6.54 -22.84
N VAL A 97 -16.76 -5.80 -21.80
CA VAL A 97 -17.49 -6.30 -20.64
C VAL A 97 -18.74 -5.47 -20.36
N ASP A 98 -19.71 -6.08 -19.68
CA ASP A 98 -20.87 -5.35 -19.15
C ASP A 98 -20.62 -4.70 -17.78
N GLU A 99 -21.63 -4.02 -17.23
CA GLU A 99 -21.56 -3.34 -15.93
C GLU A 99 -21.27 -4.27 -14.74
N ASN A 100 -21.40 -5.58 -14.93
CA ASN A 100 -21.10 -6.61 -13.94
C ASN A 100 -19.79 -7.36 -14.27
N ASP A 101 -18.94 -6.78 -15.12
CA ASP A 101 -17.67 -7.34 -15.58
C ASP A 101 -17.81 -8.66 -16.39
N ALA A 102 -19.03 -9.00 -16.85
CA ALA A 102 -19.25 -10.20 -17.66
C ALA A 102 -18.72 -9.97 -19.08
N VAL A 103 -17.89 -10.90 -19.56
CA VAL A 103 -17.23 -10.77 -20.86
C VAL A 103 -18.23 -11.01 -21.99
N LEU A 104 -18.46 -9.98 -22.79
CA LEU A 104 -19.34 -10.00 -23.95
C LEU A 104 -18.59 -10.49 -25.19
N GLU A 105 -17.42 -9.90 -25.47
CA GLU A 105 -16.56 -10.26 -26.60
C GLU A 105 -15.08 -10.06 -26.21
N ARG A 106 -14.16 -10.84 -26.78
CA ARG A 106 -12.72 -10.72 -26.44
C ARG A 106 -11.80 -11.15 -27.58
N THR A 107 -10.55 -10.71 -27.52
CA THR A 107 -9.44 -11.30 -28.28
C THR A 107 -8.67 -12.33 -27.46
N GLU A 108 -7.82 -13.13 -28.11
CA GLU A 108 -6.90 -14.03 -27.42
C GLU A 108 -5.75 -13.25 -26.78
N VAL A 109 -5.12 -13.83 -25.75
CA VAL A 109 -3.93 -13.25 -25.14
C VAL A 109 -2.74 -13.37 -26.09
N MET A 110 -2.06 -12.26 -26.39
CA MET A 110 -0.79 -12.23 -27.14
C MET A 110 0.33 -11.63 -26.30
N SER A 111 1.56 -12.10 -26.50
CA SER A 111 2.77 -11.61 -25.82
C SER A 111 3.89 -11.22 -26.80
N GLU A 112 3.58 -10.99 -28.07
CA GLU A 112 4.57 -10.55 -29.06
C GLU A 112 4.56 -9.02 -29.18
N GLN A 113 5.66 -8.37 -28.79
CA GLN A 113 5.79 -6.92 -28.90
C GLN A 113 5.70 -6.47 -30.36
N GLY A 114 4.84 -5.47 -30.62
CA GLY A 114 4.55 -4.95 -31.95
C GLY A 114 3.52 -5.76 -32.75
N ALA A 115 3.06 -6.90 -32.24
CA ALA A 115 1.97 -7.65 -32.86
C ALA A 115 0.63 -6.93 -32.65
N THR A 116 -0.32 -7.21 -33.55
CA THR A 116 -1.65 -6.61 -33.53
C THR A 116 -2.74 -7.67 -33.56
N GLN A 117 -3.85 -7.42 -32.86
CA GLN A 117 -5.10 -8.16 -33.01
C GLN A 117 -6.26 -7.19 -33.20
N THR A 118 -7.33 -7.72 -33.77
CA THR A 118 -8.53 -6.97 -34.09
C THR A 118 -9.75 -7.72 -33.56
N ILE A 119 -10.68 -6.97 -32.96
CA ILE A 119 -12.02 -7.43 -32.62
C ILE A 119 -13.06 -6.59 -33.38
N GLU A 120 -14.06 -7.26 -33.93
CA GLU A 120 -15.20 -6.64 -34.60
C GLU A 120 -16.46 -6.97 -33.82
N PHE A 121 -17.26 -5.95 -33.53
CA PHE A 121 -18.45 -6.09 -32.71
C PHE A 121 -19.52 -5.07 -33.12
N THR A 122 -20.78 -5.40 -32.87
CA THR A 122 -21.88 -4.42 -32.93
C THR A 122 -22.08 -3.85 -31.53
N ALA A 123 -22.03 -2.53 -31.40
CA ALA A 123 -22.13 -1.90 -30.08
C ALA A 123 -23.55 -2.05 -29.48
N ARG A 124 -23.64 -2.46 -28.21
CA ARG A 124 -24.89 -2.73 -27.49
C ARG A 124 -24.87 -2.03 -26.14
N GLU A 125 -26.04 -1.61 -25.65
CA GLU A 125 -26.18 -0.86 -24.38
C GLU A 125 -25.60 -1.61 -23.17
N GLU A 126 -25.52 -2.94 -23.22
CA GLU A 126 -24.90 -3.76 -22.18
C GLU A 126 -23.37 -3.58 -22.10
N MET A 127 -22.69 -3.04 -23.11
CA MET A 127 -21.24 -2.81 -23.08
C MET A 127 -20.89 -1.59 -22.22
N ALA A 128 -20.24 -1.83 -21.09
CA ALA A 128 -19.87 -0.79 -20.13
C ALA A 128 -18.39 -0.41 -20.24
N GLU A 129 -17.50 -1.38 -20.43
CA GLU A 129 -16.05 -1.17 -20.39
C GLU A 129 -15.30 -2.07 -21.37
N TYR A 130 -14.03 -1.74 -21.61
CA TYR A 130 -13.08 -2.61 -22.29
C TYR A 130 -11.82 -2.75 -21.43
N ILE A 131 -11.36 -3.99 -21.24
CA ILE A 131 -10.32 -4.34 -20.29
C ILE A 131 -9.25 -5.23 -20.91
N CYS A 132 -8.07 -5.23 -20.32
CA CYS A 132 -7.10 -6.32 -20.43
C CYS A 132 -7.35 -7.31 -19.29
N GLU A 133 -7.74 -8.55 -19.59
CA GLU A 133 -8.05 -9.52 -18.53
C GLU A 133 -6.84 -9.86 -17.64
N PRO A 134 -5.60 -9.94 -18.18
CA PRO A 134 -4.39 -10.07 -17.35
C PRO A 134 -4.02 -8.85 -16.48
N HIS A 135 -4.45 -7.64 -16.85
CA HIS A 135 -4.02 -6.38 -16.23
C HIS A 135 -5.21 -5.44 -15.94
N ARG A 136 -6.24 -5.96 -15.26
CA ARG A 136 -7.53 -5.26 -15.06
C ARG A 136 -7.44 -3.97 -14.24
N SER A 137 -6.44 -3.86 -13.38
CA SER A 137 -6.22 -2.71 -12.49
C SER A 137 -5.73 -1.48 -13.24
N SER A 138 -5.00 -1.66 -14.34
CA SER A 138 -4.34 -0.56 -15.07
C SER A 138 -4.80 -0.40 -16.51
N MET A 139 -5.26 -1.48 -17.16
CA MET A 139 -5.67 -1.47 -18.57
C MET A 139 -7.19 -1.62 -18.69
N ARG A 140 -7.95 -0.61 -18.25
CA ARG A 140 -9.42 -0.57 -18.25
C ARG A 140 -9.87 0.79 -18.75
N GLY A 141 -10.68 0.84 -19.81
CA GLY A 141 -11.31 2.07 -20.30
C GLY A 141 -12.82 1.91 -20.43
N SER A 142 -13.56 3.02 -20.38
CA SER A 142 -15.03 3.01 -20.38
C SER A 142 -15.63 3.09 -21.77
N VAL A 143 -16.86 2.59 -21.92
CA VAL A 143 -17.70 2.71 -23.13
C VAL A 143 -18.87 3.64 -22.80
N ARG A 144 -19.16 4.60 -23.68
CA ARG A 144 -20.32 5.51 -23.54
C ARG A 144 -21.13 5.55 -24.82
N PHE A 145 -22.45 5.61 -24.71
CA PHE A 145 -23.35 5.73 -25.87
C PHE A 145 -23.86 7.15 -26.06
N GLY A 146 -23.66 7.73 -27.24
CA GLY A 146 -24.17 9.07 -27.58
C GLY A 146 -25.59 9.02 -28.16
N SER A 147 -26.51 9.85 -27.64
CA SER A 147 -27.73 10.22 -28.38
C SER A 147 -27.91 11.74 -28.41
N GLY A 148 -28.06 12.29 -29.62
CA GLY A 148 -28.44 13.67 -29.81
C GLY A 148 -29.91 13.87 -29.46
N SER A 149 -30.20 14.45 -28.29
CA SER A 149 -31.25 15.44 -28.06
C SER A 149 -31.24 15.82 -26.58
N SER A 150 -31.11 17.12 -26.33
CA SER A 150 -31.21 17.72 -25.00
C SER A 150 -32.58 17.42 -24.39
N VAL A 151 -32.65 16.41 -23.54
CA VAL A 151 -33.61 16.39 -22.45
C VAL A 151 -32.90 17.09 -21.30
N THR A 152 -33.45 18.21 -20.85
CA THR A 152 -33.16 18.75 -19.52
C THR A 152 -33.54 17.67 -18.51
N THR A 153 -32.61 16.76 -18.21
CA THR A 153 -32.66 15.96 -17.00
C THR A 153 -32.32 16.91 -15.88
N ASP A 154 -33.28 17.11 -14.97
CA ASP A 154 -32.96 17.55 -13.62
C ASP A 154 -31.70 16.82 -13.18
N ALA A 155 -30.73 17.58 -12.64
CA ALA A 155 -29.50 17.01 -12.12
C ALA A 155 -29.89 15.96 -11.08
N ALA A 156 -29.89 14.69 -11.48
CA ALA A 156 -29.71 13.59 -10.58
C ALA A 156 -28.36 13.87 -9.95
N THR A 157 -28.37 14.39 -8.73
CA THR A 157 -27.20 14.39 -7.85
C THR A 157 -26.71 12.96 -7.84
N THR A 158 -25.61 12.68 -8.55
CA THR A 158 -24.89 11.42 -8.41
C THR A 158 -24.54 11.36 -6.92
N GLU A 159 -25.21 10.47 -6.19
CA GLU A 159 -24.96 10.28 -4.77
C GLU A 159 -23.51 9.81 -4.62
N GLN A 160 -22.68 10.59 -3.92
CA GLN A 160 -21.28 10.24 -3.65
C GLN A 160 -21.22 8.86 -2.99
N ALA A 161 -20.21 8.06 -3.32
CA ALA A 161 -20.05 6.72 -2.77
C ALA A 161 -19.89 6.73 -1.24
N VAL A 162 -19.21 7.76 -0.74
CA VAL A 162 -19.06 8.07 0.68
C VAL A 162 -19.55 9.50 0.93
N PRO A 163 -20.46 9.73 1.89
CA PRO A 163 -20.88 11.08 2.27
C PRO A 163 -19.71 11.99 2.60
N THR A 164 -19.79 13.26 2.21
CA THR A 164 -18.80 14.27 2.59
C THR A 164 -18.95 14.64 4.07
N GLY A 165 -17.88 14.49 4.84
CA GLY A 165 -17.77 14.88 6.25
C GLY A 165 -17.20 16.30 6.46
N PRO A 166 -16.85 16.66 7.71
CA PRO A 166 -16.34 17.98 8.03
C PRO A 166 -15.00 18.31 7.36
N THR A 167 -14.71 19.61 7.23
CA THR A 167 -13.44 20.12 6.70
C THR A 167 -12.44 20.35 7.81
N ILE A 168 -11.23 19.79 7.67
CA ILE A 168 -10.12 19.87 8.61
C ILE A 168 -8.89 20.53 7.97
N GLY A 169 -8.00 21.06 8.78
CA GLY A 169 -6.67 21.49 8.36
C GLY A 169 -5.64 20.38 8.55
N LEU A 170 -4.58 20.41 7.74
CA LEU A 170 -3.35 19.65 7.97
C LEU A 170 -2.19 20.63 8.11
N GLU A 171 -1.67 20.74 9.32
CA GLU A 171 -0.52 21.61 9.63
C GLU A 171 0.74 20.75 9.73
N ARG A 172 1.73 21.01 8.88
CA ARG A 172 3.02 20.35 8.94
C ARG A 172 3.71 20.69 10.27
N LEU A 173 3.94 19.68 11.11
CA LEU A 173 4.70 19.83 12.35
C LEU A 173 6.20 19.70 12.06
N VAL A 174 6.59 18.54 11.50
CA VAL A 174 7.98 18.21 11.16
C VAL A 174 8.04 17.39 9.87
N GLY A 175 9.15 17.52 9.14
CA GLY A 175 9.43 16.74 7.94
C GLY A 175 10.88 16.25 7.93
N GLY A 176 11.27 15.56 6.87
CA GLY A 176 12.63 15.00 6.73
C GLY A 176 12.68 13.47 6.87
N PHE A 177 11.53 12.83 7.01
CA PHE A 177 11.39 11.38 6.95
C PHE A 177 11.39 10.88 5.51
N GLN A 178 11.47 9.57 5.32
CA GLN A 178 11.19 8.91 4.06
C GLN A 178 9.80 8.30 4.10
N VAL A 179 9.56 7.41 5.04
CA VAL A 179 8.26 6.74 5.27
C VAL A 179 8.04 6.62 6.77
N PRO A 180 7.41 7.63 7.41
CA PRO A 180 7.12 7.56 8.84
C PRO A 180 6.02 6.52 9.09
N THR A 181 6.39 5.35 9.60
CA THR A 181 5.49 4.21 9.79
C THR A 181 4.70 4.33 11.08
N ASP A 182 5.29 4.88 12.13
CA ASP A 182 4.66 4.99 13.45
C ASP A 182 5.12 6.25 14.20
N MET A 183 4.34 6.67 15.19
CA MET A 183 4.74 7.72 16.13
C MET A 183 4.24 7.38 17.52
N ALA A 184 5.17 7.29 18.47
CA ALA A 184 4.86 7.09 19.87
C ALA A 184 5.14 8.36 20.67
N LEU A 185 4.26 8.68 21.62
CA LEU A 185 4.56 9.69 22.63
C LEU A 185 5.42 9.10 23.73
N LEU A 186 6.47 9.81 24.12
CA LEU A 186 7.16 9.52 25.37
C LEU A 186 6.42 10.23 26.52
N PRO A 187 6.36 9.64 27.72
CA PRO A 187 5.92 10.36 28.90
C PRO A 187 6.72 11.64 29.15
N GLY A 188 6.02 12.74 29.45
CA GLY A 188 6.55 14.10 29.52
C GLY A 188 6.05 14.97 28.36
N ASP A 189 5.81 16.25 28.62
CA ASP A 189 5.18 17.13 27.63
C ASP A 189 6.07 17.30 26.37
N ASP A 190 5.47 17.12 25.20
CA ASP A 190 5.99 17.42 23.85
C ASP A 190 7.10 16.54 23.24
N GLN A 191 7.44 15.38 23.82
CA GLN A 191 8.39 14.43 23.22
C GLN A 191 7.71 13.29 22.46
N ARG A 192 8.11 13.08 21.21
CA ARG A 192 7.56 12.05 20.32
C ARG A 192 8.69 11.32 19.62
N VAL A 193 8.60 10.00 19.52
CA VAL A 193 9.51 9.21 18.69
C VAL A 193 8.79 8.84 17.41
N VAL A 194 9.31 9.29 16.27
CA VAL A 194 8.77 8.99 14.94
C VAL A 194 9.62 7.90 14.30
N VAL A 195 9.00 6.77 13.99
CA VAL A 195 9.62 5.60 13.36
C VAL A 195 9.60 5.77 11.84
N ASP A 196 10.75 5.62 11.19
CA ASP A 196 10.87 5.60 9.73
C ASP A 196 11.19 4.19 9.23
N LEU A 197 10.49 3.74 8.19
CA LEU A 197 10.61 2.39 7.61
C LEU A 197 12.07 1.97 7.38
N TYR A 198 12.93 2.93 7.04
CA TYR A 198 14.35 2.71 6.74
C TYR A 198 15.25 2.50 7.97
N GLY A 199 14.67 2.19 9.14
CA GLY A 199 15.42 1.72 10.30
C GLY A 199 15.88 2.81 11.24
N VAL A 200 15.35 4.02 11.11
CA VAL A 200 15.70 5.13 12.02
C VAL A 200 14.44 5.59 12.74
N ALA A 201 14.52 5.68 14.06
CA ALA A 201 13.54 6.42 14.85
C ALA A 201 14.15 7.77 15.26
N GLN A 202 13.43 8.86 15.01
CA GLN A 202 13.86 10.22 15.35
C GLN A 202 13.08 10.75 16.53
N LEU A 203 13.76 11.45 17.44
CA LEU A 203 13.11 12.17 18.52
C LEU A 203 12.69 13.56 18.01
N ASN A 204 11.39 13.82 18.08
CA ASN A 204 10.74 15.10 17.84
C ASN A 204 10.43 15.78 19.19
N GLU A 205 10.92 17.01 19.36
CA GLU A 205 10.67 17.86 20.52
C GLU A 205 9.94 19.12 20.03
N GLY A 206 8.64 19.25 20.33
CA GLY A 206 7.82 20.33 19.80
C GLY A 206 7.76 20.32 18.25
N ASP A 207 8.23 21.40 17.61
CA ASP A 207 8.29 21.58 16.15
C ASP A 207 9.66 21.22 15.53
N GLN A 208 10.55 20.58 16.30
CA GLN A 208 11.92 20.28 15.87
C GLN A 208 12.25 18.80 15.93
N LEU A 209 13.04 18.32 14.97
CA LEU A 209 13.71 17.03 15.04
C LEU A 209 15.10 17.20 15.60
N ARG A 210 15.53 16.27 16.45
CA ARG A 210 16.92 16.19 16.86
C ARG A 210 17.79 15.68 15.70
N ASP A 211 19.04 16.14 15.67
CA ASP A 211 20.01 15.71 14.66
C ASP A 211 20.42 14.25 14.83
N GLU A 212 20.55 13.80 16.08
CA GLU A 212 20.92 12.43 16.42
C GLU A 212 19.67 11.55 16.55
N PRO A 213 19.68 10.33 15.99
CA PRO A 213 18.55 9.43 16.06
C PRO A 213 18.29 8.95 17.48
N PHE A 214 17.02 8.74 17.80
CA PHE A 214 16.62 8.06 19.02
C PHE A 214 17.09 6.59 18.97
N LEU A 215 16.86 5.91 17.84
CA LEU A 215 17.31 4.54 17.61
C LEU A 215 17.68 4.34 16.13
N ASP A 216 18.73 3.57 15.89
CA ASP A 216 19.19 3.18 14.54
C ASP A 216 19.30 1.65 14.47
N LEU A 217 18.48 1.04 13.61
CA LEU A 217 18.38 -0.39 13.34
C LEU A 217 18.85 -0.75 11.92
N ARG A 218 19.44 0.19 11.17
CA ARG A 218 19.78 -0.03 9.75
C ARG A 218 20.70 -1.23 9.50
N ASP A 219 21.52 -1.59 10.46
CA ASP A 219 22.43 -2.73 10.41
C ASP A 219 21.76 -4.08 10.74
N ARG A 220 20.55 -4.04 11.28
CA ARG A 220 19.72 -5.21 11.65
C ARG A 220 18.63 -5.52 10.63
N LEU A 221 18.29 -4.58 9.76
CA LEU A 221 17.17 -4.76 8.82
C LEU A 221 17.50 -5.74 7.69
N ALA A 222 16.49 -6.50 7.29
CA ALA A 222 16.46 -7.14 5.98
C ALA A 222 16.51 -6.07 4.88
N GLU A 223 16.75 -6.51 3.64
CA GLU A 223 16.58 -5.62 2.48
C GLU A 223 15.16 -5.02 2.47
N ILE A 224 15.07 -3.69 2.45
CA ILE A 224 13.80 -2.96 2.49
C ILE A 224 13.13 -3.04 1.11
N THR A 225 12.30 -4.07 0.94
CA THR A 225 11.38 -4.27 -0.18
C THR A 225 10.09 -4.90 0.34
N GLY A 226 8.97 -4.61 -0.32
CA GLY A 226 7.64 -4.95 0.19
C GLY A 226 7.28 -4.05 1.37
N GLU A 227 6.78 -4.67 2.44
CA GLU A 227 6.40 -4.03 3.70
C GLU A 227 7.51 -4.11 4.76
N ARG A 228 8.65 -4.71 4.43
CA ARG A 228 9.76 -4.92 5.37
C ARG A 228 10.39 -3.60 5.82
N GLY A 229 10.71 -3.48 7.10
CA GLY A 229 11.43 -2.34 7.65
C GLY A 229 11.27 -2.19 9.16
N PHE A 230 11.36 -0.97 9.66
CA PHE A 230 11.01 -0.62 11.04
C PHE A 230 9.54 -0.22 11.10
N LEU A 231 8.72 -1.01 11.79
CA LEU A 231 7.26 -1.01 11.65
C LEU A 231 6.53 -0.38 12.83
N GLY A 232 7.00 -0.54 14.06
CA GLY A 232 6.28 -0.02 15.21
C GLY A 232 7.15 0.19 16.45
N LEU A 233 6.71 1.09 17.31
CA LEU A 233 7.37 1.38 18.59
C LEU A 233 6.34 1.70 19.67
N ALA A 234 6.51 1.14 20.87
CA ALA A 234 5.70 1.48 22.04
C ALA A 234 6.58 1.65 23.30
N PRO A 235 6.55 2.80 23.98
CA PRO A 235 7.14 2.92 25.31
C PRO A 235 6.35 2.08 26.32
N HIS A 236 7.05 1.54 27.31
CA HIS A 236 6.42 0.87 28.45
C HIS A 236 5.50 1.85 29.22
N PRO A 237 4.39 1.40 29.84
CA PRO A 237 3.56 2.26 30.67
C PRO A 237 4.34 2.95 31.80
N ASP A 238 5.31 2.25 32.39
CA ASP A 238 6.25 2.78 33.39
C ASP A 238 7.55 3.36 32.79
N TYR A 239 7.53 3.86 31.54
CA TYR A 239 8.74 4.34 30.86
C TYR A 239 9.49 5.44 31.62
N GLU A 240 8.80 6.32 32.38
CA GLU A 240 9.47 7.32 33.22
C GLU A 240 10.41 6.71 34.26
N GLU A 241 10.08 5.51 34.75
CA GLU A 241 10.83 4.82 35.79
C GLU A 241 11.84 3.84 35.20
N ASN A 242 11.43 3.03 34.21
CA ASN A 242 12.23 1.91 33.71
C ASN A 242 12.92 2.19 32.36
N ARG A 243 12.52 3.25 31.64
CA ARG A 243 13.04 3.63 30.31
C ARG A 243 12.92 2.54 29.24
N ARG A 244 12.10 1.51 29.46
CA ARG A 244 11.91 0.39 28.53
C ARG A 244 10.94 0.76 27.43
N PHE A 245 11.26 0.39 26.20
CA PHE A 245 10.37 0.53 25.05
C PHE A 245 10.56 -0.66 24.11
N TYR A 246 9.58 -0.88 23.25
CA TYR A 246 9.46 -2.09 22.44
C TYR A 246 9.34 -1.71 20.99
N VAL A 247 9.96 -2.50 20.12
CA VAL A 247 10.03 -2.23 18.69
C VAL A 247 9.68 -3.46 17.87
N ARG A 248 9.08 -3.22 16.71
CA ARG A 248 8.82 -4.25 15.68
C ARG A 248 9.59 -3.92 14.41
N TYR A 249 10.40 -4.86 13.93
CA TYR A 249 11.17 -4.67 12.70
C TYR A 249 11.46 -5.99 11.97
N SER A 250 11.69 -5.88 10.65
CA SER A 250 12.01 -6.99 9.77
C SER A 250 13.52 -7.26 9.72
N ALA A 251 13.99 -8.35 10.31
CA ALA A 251 15.38 -8.81 10.23
C ALA A 251 15.62 -9.79 9.07
N PRO A 252 16.87 -9.99 8.59
CA PRO A 252 17.18 -11.10 7.70
C PRO A 252 16.66 -12.44 8.27
N PRO A 253 16.33 -13.43 7.42
CA PRO A 253 15.92 -14.75 7.89
C PRO A 253 16.91 -15.29 8.93
N ALA A 254 16.39 -15.77 10.06
CA ALA A 254 17.17 -16.43 11.09
C ALA A 254 17.73 -17.77 10.58
N ASP A 255 18.76 -18.30 11.24
CA ASP A 255 19.44 -19.54 10.82
C ASP A 255 18.49 -20.77 10.82
N ASP A 256 17.44 -20.75 11.64
CA ASP A 256 16.42 -21.78 11.75
C ASP A 256 15.15 -21.49 10.95
N ALA A 257 15.07 -20.35 10.26
CA ALA A 257 13.98 -20.04 9.36
C ALA A 257 13.98 -21.02 8.16
N PRO A 258 12.81 -21.45 7.66
CA PRO A 258 12.76 -22.32 6.49
C PRO A 258 13.35 -21.62 5.24
N ASP A 259 14.06 -22.37 4.38
CA ASP A 259 14.83 -21.84 3.23
C ASP A 259 14.05 -20.89 2.29
N GLU A 260 12.74 -21.07 2.16
CA GLU A 260 11.88 -20.31 1.25
C GLU A 260 11.26 -19.05 1.91
N PHE A 261 11.55 -18.79 3.19
CA PHE A 261 11.00 -17.66 3.93
C PHE A 261 11.79 -16.39 3.66
N SER A 262 11.08 -15.26 3.70
CA SER A 262 11.63 -14.00 3.24
C SER A 262 12.42 -13.24 4.31
N HIS A 263 11.99 -13.31 5.56
CA HIS A 263 12.55 -12.55 6.67
C HIS A 263 12.04 -13.09 8.01
N THR A 264 12.60 -12.59 9.12
CA THR A 264 12.06 -12.80 10.47
C THR A 264 11.57 -11.46 11.00
N GLU A 265 10.33 -11.41 11.45
CA GLU A 265 9.79 -10.28 12.21
C GLU A 265 10.22 -10.39 13.68
N ILE A 266 10.89 -9.35 14.16
CA ILE A 266 11.45 -9.29 15.50
C ILE A 266 10.60 -8.34 16.35
N LEU A 267 10.16 -8.83 17.51
CA LEU A 267 9.69 -8.00 18.61
C LEU A 267 10.81 -7.92 19.65
N SER A 268 11.37 -6.73 19.84
CA SER A 268 12.49 -6.50 20.78
C SER A 268 12.14 -5.43 21.80
N GLU A 269 12.74 -5.57 22.98
CA GLU A 269 12.82 -4.53 24.00
C GLU A 269 14.17 -3.80 23.92
N PHE A 270 14.14 -2.51 24.22
CA PHE A 270 15.31 -1.66 24.42
C PHE A 270 15.10 -0.79 25.67
N GLU A 271 16.21 -0.26 26.20
CA GLU A 271 16.20 0.78 27.23
C GLU A 271 16.68 2.12 26.65
N ALA A 272 16.03 3.22 26.99
CA ALA A 272 16.55 4.56 26.73
C ALA A 272 17.70 4.92 27.69
N ASN A 273 18.53 5.87 27.28
CA ASN A 273 19.56 6.46 28.13
C ASN A 273 18.92 7.27 29.28
N GLU A 274 19.74 7.72 30.23
CA GLU A 274 19.23 8.39 31.45
C GLU A 274 18.44 9.68 31.15
N ASP A 275 18.81 10.41 30.10
CA ASP A 275 18.13 11.65 29.68
C ASP A 275 16.93 11.42 28.74
N GLY A 276 16.66 10.17 28.34
CA GLY A 276 15.54 9.79 27.48
C GLY A 276 15.69 10.23 26.02
N THR A 277 16.83 10.76 25.61
CA THR A 277 17.00 11.32 24.25
C THR A 277 17.49 10.30 23.21
N SER A 278 17.96 9.13 23.63
CA SER A 278 18.35 8.04 22.73
C SER A 278 18.28 6.66 23.40
N ALA A 279 18.24 5.61 22.58
CA ALA A 279 18.34 4.22 22.99
C ALA A 279 19.77 3.86 23.44
N ARG A 280 19.90 2.98 24.44
CA ARG A 280 21.16 2.34 24.79
C ARG A 280 21.46 1.25 23.75
N PRO A 281 22.54 1.36 22.94
CA PRO A 281 22.75 0.47 21.79
C PRO A 281 22.81 -1.02 22.12
N ASP A 282 23.40 -1.37 23.27
CA ASP A 282 23.62 -2.75 23.70
C ASP A 282 22.50 -3.29 24.63
N SER A 283 21.38 -2.56 24.77
CA SER A 283 20.26 -2.94 25.66
C SER A 283 19.24 -3.88 25.02
N GLU A 284 19.41 -4.18 23.74
CA GLU A 284 18.43 -4.98 23.01
C GLU A 284 18.21 -6.35 23.65
N ARG A 285 16.94 -6.67 23.90
CA ARG A 285 16.48 -7.99 24.29
C ARG A 285 15.37 -8.44 23.34
N VAL A 286 15.69 -9.37 22.45
CA VAL A 286 14.71 -10.01 21.57
C VAL A 286 13.70 -10.78 22.43
N LEU A 287 12.42 -10.49 22.22
CA LEU A 287 11.33 -11.13 22.94
C LEU A 287 10.71 -12.26 22.14
N LEU A 288 10.39 -12.00 20.87
CA LEU A 288 9.69 -12.93 19.99
C LEU A 288 10.22 -12.80 18.56
N GLU A 289 10.37 -13.95 17.91
CA GLU A 289 10.78 -14.06 16.51
C GLU A 289 9.69 -14.82 15.74
N VAL A 290 9.18 -14.21 14.66
CA VAL A 290 8.17 -14.83 13.79
C VAL A 290 8.71 -14.87 12.37
N HIS A 291 8.91 -16.07 11.81
CA HIS A 291 9.40 -16.20 10.44
C HIS A 291 8.27 -15.95 9.44
N GLU A 292 8.52 -15.04 8.50
CA GLU A 292 7.54 -14.61 7.50
C GLU A 292 7.85 -15.19 6.11
N PRO A 293 6.88 -15.85 5.46
CA PRO A 293 7.12 -16.52 4.19
C PRO A 293 7.19 -15.53 3.02
N ARG A 294 6.57 -14.35 3.13
CA ARG A 294 6.60 -13.30 2.10
C ARG A 294 7.12 -11.98 2.68
N LYS A 295 7.23 -10.97 1.81
CA LYS A 295 7.72 -9.62 2.14
C LYS A 295 6.59 -8.66 2.49
N VAL A 296 5.36 -9.17 2.54
CA VAL A 296 4.11 -8.41 2.63
C VAL A 296 3.20 -9.13 3.62
N HIS A 297 2.22 -8.39 4.13
CA HIS A 297 1.34 -8.76 5.22
C HIS A 297 2.12 -9.00 6.50
N ASN A 298 3.00 -8.05 6.81
CA ASN A 298 3.84 -8.14 8.00
C ASN A 298 3.07 -7.73 9.26
N GLY A 299 1.95 -7.02 9.14
CA GLY A 299 1.37 -6.22 10.22
C GLY A 299 2.29 -5.05 10.58
N GLY A 300 2.29 -4.61 11.83
CA GLY A 300 3.36 -3.72 12.31
C GLY A 300 3.10 -3.06 13.65
N ALA A 301 1.85 -3.03 14.08
CA ALA A 301 1.43 -2.39 15.31
C ALA A 301 1.97 -3.08 16.57
N VAL A 302 2.46 -2.26 17.50
CA VAL A 302 2.82 -2.63 18.87
C VAL A 302 2.22 -1.58 19.79
N ALA A 303 1.54 -2.01 20.85
CA ALA A 303 0.91 -1.10 21.81
C ALA A 303 0.71 -1.77 23.17
N PHE A 304 0.69 -0.98 24.24
CA PHE A 304 0.26 -1.49 25.55
C PHE A 304 -1.26 -1.36 25.70
N GLY A 305 -1.87 -2.44 26.19
CA GLY A 305 -3.27 -2.42 26.59
C GLY A 305 -3.47 -1.72 27.93
N PRO A 306 -4.73 -1.36 28.27
CA PRO A 306 -5.07 -0.78 29.57
C PRO A 306 -4.81 -1.74 30.75
N ASP A 307 -4.59 -3.02 30.45
CA ASP A 307 -4.27 -4.08 31.39
C ASP A 307 -2.76 -4.21 31.66
N GLY A 308 -1.93 -3.39 31.01
CA GLY A 308 -0.48 -3.36 31.20
C GLY A 308 0.29 -4.38 30.37
N TYR A 309 -0.38 -5.19 29.56
CA TYR A 309 0.29 -6.17 28.69
C TYR A 309 0.64 -5.58 27.33
N LEU A 310 1.66 -6.15 26.69
CA LEU A 310 2.10 -5.77 25.36
C LEU A 310 1.28 -6.52 24.32
N TYR A 311 0.68 -5.77 23.39
CA TYR A 311 -0.02 -6.30 22.24
C TYR A 311 0.82 -6.10 20.98
N ALA A 312 0.86 -7.11 20.12
CA ALA A 312 1.57 -7.06 18.84
C ALA A 312 0.71 -7.69 17.75
N SER A 313 0.49 -6.97 16.67
CA SER A 313 -0.18 -7.48 15.47
C SER A 313 0.77 -8.33 14.63
N TYR A 314 0.30 -9.34 13.90
CA TYR A 314 1.05 -10.08 12.87
C TYR A 314 0.10 -10.42 11.72
N GLY A 315 0.47 -10.10 10.49
CA GLY A 315 -0.32 -10.48 9.32
C GLY A 315 -0.20 -11.95 8.99
N ASP A 316 -0.97 -12.42 8.01
CA ASP A 316 -1.07 -13.81 7.59
C ASP A 316 0.20 -14.33 6.89
N GLY A 317 1.21 -13.48 6.70
CA GLY A 317 2.46 -13.79 6.01
C GLY A 317 2.36 -13.76 4.48
N GLY A 318 1.21 -13.39 3.94
CA GLY A 318 1.01 -12.90 2.57
C GLY A 318 1.12 -13.91 1.45
N GLY A 319 0.94 -13.39 0.23
CA GLY A 319 1.01 -14.16 -1.01
C GLY A 319 -0.35 -14.37 -1.67
N PRO A 320 -0.36 -14.72 -2.97
CA PRO A 320 -1.60 -14.78 -3.72
C PRO A 320 -2.56 -15.80 -3.12
N ARG A 321 -3.77 -15.32 -2.79
CA ARG A 321 -4.87 -16.13 -2.25
C ARG A 321 -4.55 -16.80 -0.91
N ASP A 322 -3.58 -16.30 -0.14
CA ASP A 322 -3.23 -16.86 1.18
C ASP A 322 -2.89 -18.37 1.09
N THR A 323 -2.09 -18.71 0.06
CA THR A 323 -1.64 -20.08 -0.22
C THR A 323 -0.15 -20.13 -0.55
N GLY A 324 0.46 -21.28 -0.26
CA GLY A 324 1.85 -21.59 -0.64
C GLY A 324 2.73 -21.94 0.56
N PRO A 325 4.06 -21.98 0.38
CA PRO A 325 5.00 -22.19 1.47
C PRO A 325 4.70 -21.30 2.68
N GLY A 326 4.72 -21.90 3.87
CA GLY A 326 4.45 -21.21 5.13
C GLY A 326 2.98 -20.98 5.48
N HIS A 327 2.03 -21.44 4.66
CA HIS A 327 0.60 -21.39 4.98
C HIS A 327 0.12 -22.72 5.56
N ALA A 328 -0.54 -22.67 6.71
CA ALA A 328 -1.11 -23.84 7.37
C ALA A 328 -2.33 -24.37 6.59
N SER A 329 -2.61 -25.67 6.74
CA SER A 329 -3.91 -26.22 6.32
C SER A 329 -4.98 -25.79 7.29
N ASP A 330 -6.17 -25.48 6.79
CA ASP A 330 -7.23 -24.93 7.61
C ASP A 330 -8.54 -25.72 7.52
N TRP A 331 -9.46 -25.49 8.45
CA TRP A 331 -10.73 -26.20 8.60
C TRP A 331 -11.72 -25.94 7.46
N TYR A 332 -11.58 -24.82 6.75
CA TYR A 332 -12.55 -24.43 5.73
C TYR A 332 -12.18 -25.00 4.36
N ASP A 333 -12.70 -26.17 4.01
CA ASP A 333 -12.38 -26.93 2.77
C ASP A 333 -12.29 -26.11 1.46
N ARG A 334 -13.05 -25.01 1.35
CA ARG A 334 -13.04 -24.14 0.16
C ARG A 334 -11.74 -23.35 0.03
N ASN A 335 -11.12 -23.00 1.15
CA ASN A 335 -9.82 -22.38 1.23
C ASN A 335 -8.89 -23.40 1.88
N ARG A 336 -8.11 -24.11 1.06
CA ARG A 336 -7.30 -25.26 1.49
C ARG A 336 -6.17 -24.94 2.48
N GLY A 337 -6.06 -23.69 2.91
CA GLY A 337 -5.09 -23.20 3.85
C GLY A 337 -5.22 -21.70 4.03
N GLY A 338 -4.34 -21.17 4.87
CA GLY A 338 -4.30 -19.79 5.29
C GLY A 338 -3.85 -19.70 6.74
N ASN A 339 -3.20 -18.60 7.12
CA ASN A 339 -2.70 -18.47 8.49
C ASN A 339 -3.71 -17.80 9.44
N GLY A 340 -4.65 -17.00 8.94
CA GLY A 340 -5.62 -16.30 9.80
C GLY A 340 -6.51 -17.21 10.64
N GLN A 341 -6.76 -18.45 10.23
CA GLN A 341 -7.63 -19.39 10.97
C GLN A 341 -6.88 -20.46 11.75
N ASP A 342 -5.56 -20.60 11.52
CA ASP A 342 -4.71 -21.52 12.27
C ASP A 342 -4.12 -20.83 13.50
N VAL A 343 -4.30 -21.45 14.65
CA VAL A 343 -3.78 -20.96 15.93
C VAL A 343 -2.81 -21.95 16.56
N THR A 344 -2.44 -23.02 15.84
CA THR A 344 -1.74 -24.18 16.41
C THR A 344 -0.33 -24.36 15.85
N GLU A 345 -0.11 -24.01 14.60
CA GLU A 345 1.18 -24.19 13.93
C GLU A 345 1.96 -22.87 13.84
N ASN A 346 1.28 -21.73 13.99
CA ASN A 346 1.89 -20.41 13.80
C ASN A 346 1.18 -19.26 14.56
N LEU A 347 1.84 -18.10 14.60
CA LEU A 347 1.38 -16.87 15.25
C LEU A 347 0.86 -15.80 14.25
N ARG A 348 0.77 -16.11 12.96
CA ARG A 348 0.39 -15.15 11.90
C ARG A 348 -1.12 -14.97 11.83
N GLY A 349 -1.56 -13.87 11.21
CA GLY A 349 -2.97 -13.49 11.08
C GLY A 349 -3.65 -13.23 12.42
N SER A 350 -2.93 -12.61 13.36
CA SER A 350 -3.30 -12.52 14.77
C SER A 350 -2.97 -11.18 15.43
N ILE A 351 -3.59 -10.97 16.59
CA ILE A 351 -3.10 -10.07 17.63
C ILE A 351 -2.60 -10.94 18.78
N LEU A 352 -1.35 -10.76 19.16
CA LEU A 352 -0.72 -11.41 20.31
C LEU A 352 -0.81 -10.53 21.55
N ARG A 353 -0.80 -11.13 22.75
CA ARG A 353 -0.76 -10.45 24.04
C ARG A 353 0.18 -11.18 25.00
N ILE A 354 1.24 -10.49 25.44
CA ILE A 354 2.30 -11.07 26.29
C ILE A 354 2.60 -10.20 27.50
N ASP A 355 3.08 -10.83 28.58
CA ASP A 355 3.61 -10.17 29.77
C ASP A 355 5.11 -9.97 29.65
N VAL A 356 5.52 -8.72 29.43
CA VAL A 356 6.92 -8.33 29.26
C VAL A 356 7.63 -8.01 30.59
N ASP A 357 6.90 -7.94 31.70
CA ASP A 357 7.45 -7.70 33.03
C ASP A 357 7.82 -8.97 33.78
N SER A 358 7.36 -10.10 33.26
CA SER A 358 7.66 -11.44 33.78
C SER A 358 8.36 -12.30 32.73
N GLN A 359 8.93 -13.43 33.16
CA GLN A 359 9.54 -14.43 32.28
C GLN A 359 8.99 -15.81 32.64
N GLU A 360 8.81 -16.66 31.63
CA GLU A 360 8.31 -18.02 31.80
C GLU A 360 9.20 -19.06 31.12
N GLY A 361 9.85 -19.89 31.93
CA GLY A 361 10.77 -20.92 31.43
C GLY A 361 11.93 -20.28 30.67
N ASP A 362 12.07 -20.65 29.40
CA ASP A 362 13.09 -20.10 28.50
C ASP A 362 12.59 -18.87 27.71
N LYS A 363 11.30 -18.52 27.80
CA LYS A 363 10.73 -17.34 27.14
C LYS A 363 11.16 -16.07 27.90
N PRO A 364 11.65 -15.02 27.22
CA PRO A 364 12.04 -13.76 27.85
C PRO A 364 10.84 -12.88 28.26
N TYR A 365 9.63 -13.39 28.09
CA TYR A 365 8.33 -12.85 28.49
C TYR A 365 7.51 -13.99 29.14
N ALA A 366 6.40 -13.68 29.81
CA ALA A 366 5.42 -14.65 30.28
C ALA A 366 4.10 -14.54 29.51
N ILE A 367 3.25 -15.56 29.63
CA ILE A 367 1.91 -15.53 29.06
C ILE A 367 0.91 -15.06 30.14
N PRO A 368 0.04 -14.09 29.85
CA PRO A 368 -1.07 -13.78 30.75
C PRO A 368 -1.99 -14.99 30.94
N ASP A 369 -2.23 -15.39 32.20
CA ASP A 369 -3.04 -16.57 32.56
C ASP A 369 -4.45 -16.59 31.96
N ASP A 370 -4.98 -15.41 31.59
CA ASP A 370 -6.32 -15.25 31.04
C ASP A 370 -6.36 -15.12 29.50
N ASN A 371 -5.24 -15.35 28.81
CA ASN A 371 -5.21 -15.47 27.35
C ASN A 371 -6.12 -16.64 26.90
N PRO A 372 -6.82 -16.49 25.75
CA PRO A 372 -7.90 -17.38 25.35
C PRO A 372 -7.48 -18.82 25.04
N LEU A 373 -6.21 -19.06 24.72
CA LEU A 373 -5.70 -20.40 24.39
C LEU A 373 -4.93 -21.07 25.53
N VAL A 374 -4.75 -20.40 26.68
CA VAL A 374 -4.10 -20.98 27.85
C VAL A 374 -4.87 -22.20 28.34
N GLY A 375 -4.23 -23.36 28.26
CA GLY A 375 -4.84 -24.65 28.64
C GLY A 375 -5.77 -25.25 27.59
N GLU A 376 -5.88 -24.61 26.42
CA GLU A 376 -6.61 -25.10 25.25
C GLU A 376 -5.63 -25.54 24.15
N ASN A 377 -6.15 -26.02 23.02
CA ASN A 377 -5.30 -26.39 21.88
C ASN A 377 -4.97 -25.15 21.03
N GLY A 378 -3.74 -24.66 21.13
CA GLY A 378 -3.22 -23.52 20.36
C GLY A 378 -1.94 -22.96 20.96
N LEU A 379 -1.41 -21.89 20.37
CA LEU A 379 -0.28 -21.13 20.92
C LEU A 379 -0.82 -20.07 21.90
N ASP A 380 -0.31 -20.06 23.14
CA ASP A 380 -0.90 -19.30 24.23
C ASP A 380 -0.76 -17.77 24.09
N GLU A 381 0.10 -17.30 23.18
CA GLU A 381 0.32 -15.88 22.87
C GLU A 381 -0.88 -15.21 22.19
N HIS A 382 -1.73 -15.98 21.50
CA HIS A 382 -2.87 -15.44 20.74
C HIS A 382 -3.89 -14.76 21.65
N TYR A 383 -4.15 -13.47 21.42
CA TYR A 383 -5.28 -12.76 22.01
C TYR A 383 -6.51 -12.82 21.11
N ALA A 384 -6.31 -12.71 19.80
CA ALA A 384 -7.35 -12.84 18.78
C ALA A 384 -6.73 -13.22 17.42
N TRP A 385 -7.52 -13.79 16.51
CA TRP A 385 -7.06 -14.31 15.22
C TRP A 385 -8.08 -14.04 14.12
N GLY A 386 -7.77 -14.46 12.90
CA GLY A 386 -8.65 -14.29 11.74
C GLY A 386 -8.41 -12.98 11.00
N PHE A 387 -7.19 -12.45 11.07
CA PHE A 387 -6.79 -11.24 10.36
C PHE A 387 -5.95 -11.55 9.12
N ARG A 388 -5.96 -10.63 8.16
CA ARG A 388 -5.12 -10.68 6.96
C ARG A 388 -3.82 -9.91 7.13
N ASN A 389 -3.91 -8.60 7.30
CA ASN A 389 -2.79 -7.69 7.52
C ASN A 389 -3.21 -6.58 8.50
N PRO A 390 -3.24 -6.87 9.81
CA PRO A 390 -3.58 -5.91 10.86
C PRO A 390 -2.46 -4.86 11.01
N TRP A 391 -2.50 -3.79 10.21
CA TRP A 391 -1.41 -2.83 10.04
C TRP A 391 -1.22 -1.91 11.26
N ARG A 392 -2.31 -1.34 11.76
CA ARG A 392 -2.33 -0.43 12.92
C ARG A 392 -3.44 -0.80 13.87
N MET A 393 -3.20 -0.55 15.15
CA MET A 393 -4.18 -0.76 16.21
C MET A 393 -4.15 0.38 17.21
N SER A 394 -5.27 0.60 17.89
CA SER A 394 -5.39 1.63 18.91
C SER A 394 -6.28 1.16 20.06
N PHE A 395 -6.00 1.67 21.26
CA PHE A 395 -6.86 1.50 22.42
C PHE A 395 -7.62 2.80 22.71
N ASN A 396 -8.93 2.69 22.88
CA ASN A 396 -9.84 3.76 23.27
C ASN A 396 -10.79 3.25 24.35
N ASP A 397 -10.79 3.88 25.53
CA ASP A 397 -11.61 3.48 26.70
C ASP A 397 -11.52 1.98 27.05
N GLY A 398 -10.33 1.40 26.82
CA GLY A 398 -10.02 0.00 27.05
C GLY A 398 -10.49 -0.96 25.97
N GLU A 399 -11.05 -0.46 24.87
CA GLU A 399 -11.42 -1.22 23.70
C GLU A 399 -10.31 -1.19 22.66
N LEU A 400 -10.04 -2.33 22.04
CA LEU A 400 -9.04 -2.46 20.99
C LEU A 400 -9.70 -2.31 19.62
N TYR A 401 -9.15 -1.44 18.78
CA TYR A 401 -9.51 -1.30 17.38
C TYR A 401 -8.34 -1.68 16.50
N VAL A 402 -8.59 -2.45 15.44
CA VAL A 402 -7.55 -2.92 14.52
C VAL A 402 -7.98 -2.62 13.10
N ALA A 403 -7.12 -1.96 12.32
CA ALA A 403 -7.30 -1.80 10.90
C ALA A 403 -6.67 -2.99 10.17
N ASP A 404 -7.50 -3.80 9.53
CA ASP A 404 -7.09 -4.99 8.78
C ASP A 404 -7.21 -4.72 7.28
N VAL A 405 -6.05 -4.77 6.58
CA VAL A 405 -6.02 -4.50 5.14
C VAL A 405 -6.52 -5.70 4.37
N GLY A 406 -7.56 -5.50 3.57
CA GLY A 406 -8.21 -6.54 2.79
C GLY A 406 -7.44 -6.94 1.53
N GLN A 407 -7.97 -7.91 0.77
CA GLN A 407 -7.29 -8.43 -0.41
C GLN A 407 -7.51 -7.53 -1.62
N ASN A 408 -8.75 -7.36 -2.07
CA ASN A 408 -9.06 -6.73 -3.36
C ASN A 408 -10.41 -6.00 -3.40
N ARG A 409 -11.25 -6.14 -2.36
CA ARG A 409 -12.63 -5.66 -2.44
C ARG A 409 -13.02 -4.74 -1.32
N TYR A 410 -12.63 -5.07 -0.10
CA TYR A 410 -13.08 -4.34 1.09
C TYR A 410 -11.92 -4.11 2.04
N GLU A 411 -11.91 -2.92 2.63
CA GLU A 411 -11.08 -2.57 3.77
C GLU A 411 -11.92 -2.58 5.03
N GLU A 412 -11.33 -2.92 6.18
CA GLU A 412 -12.08 -3.07 7.42
C GLU A 412 -11.35 -2.59 8.69
N ILE A 413 -12.15 -2.18 9.68
CA ILE A 413 -11.70 -1.92 11.03
C ILE A 413 -12.55 -2.72 12.00
N ASP A 414 -11.88 -3.50 12.83
CA ASP A 414 -12.47 -4.40 13.81
C ASP A 414 -12.43 -3.81 15.21
N ARG A 415 -13.53 -3.94 15.95
CA ARG A 415 -13.53 -3.79 17.41
C ARG A 415 -13.18 -5.13 18.03
N VAL A 416 -11.94 -5.26 18.45
CA VAL A 416 -11.33 -6.54 18.81
C VAL A 416 -11.65 -6.94 20.25
N VAL A 417 -12.15 -8.16 20.41
CA VAL A 417 -12.38 -8.82 21.70
C VAL A 417 -11.46 -10.03 21.88
N LYS A 418 -11.12 -10.33 23.14
CA LYS A 418 -10.36 -11.53 23.52
C LYS A 418 -11.00 -12.82 22.99
N GLY A 419 -10.23 -13.65 22.32
CA GLY A 419 -10.66 -14.89 21.67
C GLY A 419 -11.55 -14.68 20.45
N GLY A 420 -11.56 -13.46 19.88
CA GLY A 420 -12.30 -13.16 18.66
C GLY A 420 -11.64 -13.76 17.43
N ASN A 421 -12.47 -14.22 16.49
CA ASN A 421 -12.07 -14.67 15.16
C ASN A 421 -12.67 -13.71 14.11
N TYR A 422 -11.84 -12.97 13.36
CA TYR A 422 -12.29 -11.97 12.36
C TYR A 422 -12.44 -12.56 10.96
N GLY A 423 -12.29 -13.88 10.83
CA GLY A 423 -12.83 -14.63 9.71
C GLY A 423 -11.97 -14.64 8.46
N TRP A 424 -10.84 -13.94 8.38
CA TRP A 424 -9.90 -14.14 7.27
C TRP A 424 -9.31 -15.56 7.33
N ASN A 425 -9.27 -16.35 6.23
CA ASN A 425 -9.62 -15.98 4.85
C ASN A 425 -11.02 -16.47 4.40
N VAL A 426 -11.93 -16.81 5.30
CA VAL A 426 -13.33 -17.16 4.98
C VAL A 426 -14.13 -15.92 4.54
N ARG A 427 -13.78 -14.76 5.09
CA ARG A 427 -14.41 -13.45 4.85
C ARG A 427 -13.37 -12.38 4.55
N GLU A 428 -13.83 -11.30 3.93
CA GLU A 428 -13.13 -10.04 3.67
C GLU A 428 -14.16 -8.94 3.92
N GLY A 429 -14.07 -8.21 5.03
CA GLY A 429 -15.21 -7.45 5.54
C GLY A 429 -16.36 -8.37 5.98
N THR A 430 -17.59 -7.90 5.79
CA THR A 430 -18.81 -8.72 5.99
C THR A 430 -19.07 -9.70 4.84
N HIS A 431 -18.18 -9.77 3.85
CA HIS A 431 -18.39 -10.48 2.60
C HIS A 431 -17.63 -11.81 2.54
N CYS A 432 -18.23 -12.81 1.91
CA CYS A 432 -17.57 -14.08 1.70
C CYS A 432 -16.35 -13.95 0.79
N TYR A 433 -15.30 -14.68 1.13
CA TYR A 433 -14.08 -14.78 0.34
C TYR A 433 -13.83 -16.22 -0.11
N GLY A 434 -13.14 -16.38 -1.24
CA GLY A 434 -12.74 -17.67 -1.78
C GLY A 434 -11.43 -17.58 -2.55
N THR A 435 -10.54 -18.52 -2.28
CA THR A 435 -9.19 -18.58 -2.90
C THR A 435 -9.18 -19.06 -4.35
N GLU A 436 -10.28 -19.65 -4.84
CA GLU A 436 -10.35 -20.19 -6.21
C GLU A 436 -10.40 -19.08 -7.29
N SER A 437 -11.13 -17.99 -7.03
CA SER A 437 -11.35 -16.89 -7.97
C SER A 437 -11.46 -15.55 -7.24
N LEU A 438 -10.68 -14.56 -7.67
CA LEU A 438 -10.76 -13.19 -7.14
C LEU A 438 -11.96 -12.41 -7.69
N SER A 439 -12.58 -12.89 -8.78
CA SER A 439 -13.72 -12.23 -9.43
C SER A 439 -15.05 -12.97 -9.26
N ASP A 440 -15.04 -14.20 -8.76
CA ASP A 440 -16.26 -15.01 -8.53
C ASP A 440 -16.29 -15.48 -7.08
N MET A 441 -16.84 -14.63 -6.23
CA MET A 441 -16.84 -14.84 -4.79
C MET A 441 -18.03 -15.69 -4.36
N PRO A 442 -17.86 -16.55 -3.33
CA PRO A 442 -18.95 -17.39 -2.86
C PRO A 442 -20.17 -16.56 -2.46
N LYS A 443 -21.37 -16.98 -2.88
CA LYS A 443 -22.61 -16.34 -2.42
C LYS A 443 -22.87 -16.52 -0.93
N ASN A 444 -22.35 -17.60 -0.36
CA ASN A 444 -22.49 -17.94 1.04
C ASN A 444 -21.17 -18.49 1.57
N CYS A 445 -20.92 -18.19 2.84
CA CYS A 445 -19.81 -18.64 3.66
C CYS A 445 -20.36 -18.83 5.08
N PRO A 446 -19.73 -19.67 5.91
CA PRO A 446 -20.16 -19.83 7.28
C PRO A 446 -19.98 -18.53 8.08
N SER A 447 -20.80 -18.36 9.12
CA SER A 447 -20.66 -17.27 10.11
C SER A 447 -20.05 -17.75 11.43
N ARG A 448 -19.70 -19.03 11.51
CA ARG A 448 -19.09 -19.70 12.67
C ARG A 448 -18.22 -20.85 12.18
N THR A 449 -17.20 -21.20 12.92
CA THR A 449 -16.45 -22.43 12.66
C THR A 449 -17.33 -23.67 12.95
N PRO A 450 -16.98 -24.86 12.42
CA PRO A 450 -17.59 -26.12 12.81
C PRO A 450 -17.46 -26.39 14.32
N PRO A 451 -18.38 -27.14 14.96
CA PRO A 451 -18.34 -27.39 16.41
C PRO A 451 -17.05 -28.05 16.94
N ASP A 452 -16.36 -28.81 16.09
CA ASP A 452 -15.08 -29.46 16.36
C ASP A 452 -13.87 -28.53 16.23
N VAL A 453 -14.05 -27.33 15.67
CA VAL A 453 -13.04 -26.28 15.58
C VAL A 453 -13.31 -25.24 16.65
N ARG A 454 -12.57 -25.30 17.77
CA ARG A 454 -12.64 -24.33 18.88
C ARG A 454 -14.07 -24.09 19.40
N GLY A 455 -14.88 -25.15 19.43
CA GLY A 455 -16.25 -25.10 19.95
C GLY A 455 -17.27 -24.37 19.06
N GLY A 456 -16.94 -24.13 17.79
CA GLY A 456 -17.81 -23.44 16.85
C GLY A 456 -17.89 -21.94 17.08
N GLU A 457 -16.78 -21.27 17.37
CA GLU A 457 -16.72 -19.82 17.60
C GLU A 457 -17.34 -19.01 16.45
N PRO A 458 -17.91 -17.82 16.73
CA PRO A 458 -18.41 -16.94 15.68
C PRO A 458 -17.27 -16.27 14.91
N LEU A 459 -17.46 -16.14 13.60
CA LEU A 459 -16.70 -15.19 12.80
C LEU A 459 -17.32 -13.81 13.03
N ARG A 460 -16.52 -12.86 13.51
CA ARG A 460 -16.97 -11.52 13.89
C ARG A 460 -16.96 -10.61 12.66
N ASP A 461 -17.95 -9.73 12.60
CA ASP A 461 -18.02 -8.69 11.58
C ASP A 461 -17.26 -7.44 12.06
N PRO A 462 -16.69 -6.65 11.15
CA PRO A 462 -16.04 -5.39 11.50
C PRO A 462 -17.05 -4.33 11.95
N VAL A 463 -16.54 -3.26 12.56
CA VAL A 463 -17.37 -2.08 12.90
C VAL A 463 -17.36 -1.04 11.79
N ILE A 464 -16.34 -1.03 10.92
CA ILE A 464 -16.27 -0.18 9.74
C ILE A 464 -15.85 -1.07 8.57
N GLU A 465 -16.53 -0.96 7.43
CA GLU A 465 -16.08 -1.52 6.16
C GLU A 465 -16.32 -0.52 5.03
N TYR A 466 -15.49 -0.56 4.00
CA TYR A 466 -15.77 0.14 2.74
C TYR A 466 -15.16 -0.60 1.56
N PRO A 467 -15.83 -0.59 0.39
CA PRO A 467 -15.28 -1.23 -0.79
C PRO A 467 -14.15 -0.37 -1.38
N HIS A 468 -13.24 -0.98 -2.15
CA HIS A 468 -12.21 -0.23 -2.89
C HIS A 468 -12.82 0.78 -3.87
N ALA A 469 -13.95 0.42 -4.49
CA ALA A 469 -14.72 1.31 -5.35
C ALA A 469 -16.23 1.05 -5.22
N ARG A 470 -17.02 2.11 -5.38
CA ARG A 470 -18.49 2.03 -5.43
C ARG A 470 -19.03 3.06 -6.39
N ASN A 471 -20.02 2.69 -7.21
CA ASN A 471 -20.63 3.58 -8.21
C ASN A 471 -19.61 4.25 -9.16
N GLY A 472 -18.49 3.58 -9.46
CA GLY A 472 -17.41 4.12 -10.29
C GLY A 472 -16.50 5.13 -9.59
N GLU A 473 -16.68 5.37 -8.29
CA GLU A 473 -15.80 6.18 -7.45
C GLU A 473 -14.87 5.27 -6.64
N THR A 474 -13.56 5.47 -6.79
CA THR A 474 -12.55 4.83 -5.95
C THR A 474 -12.55 5.45 -4.55
N ILE A 475 -12.65 4.62 -3.52
CA ILE A 475 -12.74 5.06 -2.13
C ILE A 475 -11.36 5.00 -1.45
N GLY A 476 -10.66 3.89 -1.61
CA GLY A 476 -9.37 3.59 -0.97
C GLY A 476 -8.87 2.20 -1.38
N ILE A 477 -7.62 1.88 -1.01
CA ILE A 477 -7.00 0.58 -1.35
C ILE A 477 -6.37 -0.13 -0.15
N SER A 478 -6.05 0.59 0.93
CA SER A 478 -5.45 0.01 2.13
C SER A 478 -5.76 0.89 3.33
N VAL A 479 -6.55 0.39 4.28
CA VAL A 479 -6.82 1.10 5.54
C VAL A 479 -5.56 1.22 6.39
N ILE A 480 -5.31 2.39 6.99
CA ILE A 480 -4.07 2.67 7.76
C ILE A 480 -4.27 2.87 9.27
N GLY A 481 -5.48 2.59 9.79
CA GLY A 481 -5.80 2.76 11.21
C GLY A 481 -6.21 4.17 11.61
N GLY A 482 -6.58 4.30 12.88
CA GLY A 482 -7.19 5.51 13.42
C GLY A 482 -7.43 5.43 14.92
N TYR A 483 -8.17 6.42 15.44
CA TYR A 483 -8.50 6.55 16.86
C TYR A 483 -9.91 7.10 17.02
N LEU A 484 -10.59 6.72 18.10
CA LEU A 484 -11.74 7.50 18.56
C LEU A 484 -11.24 8.87 19.01
N TYR A 485 -11.83 9.92 18.47
CA TYR A 485 -11.40 11.30 18.69
C TYR A 485 -12.10 11.92 19.91
N ASP A 486 -11.28 12.44 20.81
CA ASP A 486 -11.66 13.12 22.06
C ASP A 486 -10.89 14.45 22.26
N GLY A 487 -10.27 14.97 21.19
CA GLY A 487 -9.52 16.23 21.19
C GLY A 487 -10.39 17.48 20.96
N SER A 488 -9.73 18.59 20.60
CA SER A 488 -10.34 19.92 20.52
C SER A 488 -11.21 20.24 19.31
N ILE A 489 -11.25 19.38 18.28
CA ILE A 489 -12.05 19.58 17.07
C ILE A 489 -13.48 19.08 17.30
N ASP A 490 -14.38 19.97 17.72
CA ASP A 490 -15.79 19.67 18.03
C ASP A 490 -16.52 18.82 16.96
N ALA A 491 -16.21 19.02 15.68
CA ALA A 491 -16.87 18.31 14.57
C ALA A 491 -16.47 16.82 14.47
N LEU A 492 -15.38 16.42 15.14
CA LEU A 492 -14.85 15.06 15.17
C LEU A 492 -15.13 14.36 16.52
N ASP A 493 -15.59 15.08 17.54
CA ASP A 493 -15.81 14.54 18.89
C ASP A 493 -16.67 13.27 18.86
N GLY A 494 -16.15 12.21 19.48
CA GLY A 494 -16.79 10.89 19.55
C GLY A 494 -16.84 10.12 18.22
N LYS A 495 -16.21 10.60 17.14
CA LYS A 495 -16.06 9.86 15.88
C LYS A 495 -14.73 9.11 15.85
N TYR A 496 -14.71 7.97 15.19
CA TYR A 496 -13.47 7.26 14.89
C TYR A 496 -12.85 7.82 13.63
N VAL A 497 -11.73 8.53 13.78
CA VAL A 497 -11.02 9.19 12.69
C VAL A 497 -9.87 8.29 12.25
N PHE A 498 -9.88 7.94 10.97
CA PHE A 498 -8.93 7.01 10.37
C PHE A 498 -8.59 7.43 8.95
N GLY A 499 -7.71 6.68 8.30
CA GLY A 499 -7.40 6.95 6.90
C GLY A 499 -7.19 5.72 6.04
N ASP A 500 -7.01 6.01 4.76
CA ASP A 500 -6.59 5.06 3.74
C ASP A 500 -5.34 5.58 3.04
N TYR A 501 -4.43 4.66 2.76
CA TYR A 501 -3.11 4.91 2.18
C TYR A 501 -3.15 5.72 0.89
N SER A 502 -4.05 5.36 -0.02
CA SER A 502 -4.14 5.93 -1.37
C SER A 502 -5.48 5.58 -2.00
N LYS A 503 -5.95 6.40 -2.94
CA LYS A 503 -7.11 6.04 -3.74
C LYS A 503 -6.76 5.13 -4.91
N GLU A 504 -5.72 5.45 -5.68
CA GLU A 504 -5.45 4.76 -6.96
C GLU A 504 -3.99 4.29 -7.09
N GLY A 505 -3.27 4.20 -5.97
CA GLY A 505 -1.84 3.91 -5.92
C GLY A 505 -0.95 5.15 -6.14
N ASP A 506 -1.55 6.33 -6.31
CA ASP A 506 -0.91 7.63 -6.35
C ASP A 506 -0.84 8.26 -4.94
N PRO A 507 0.01 9.28 -4.70
CA PRO A 507 0.16 9.92 -3.39
C PRO A 507 -1.04 10.83 -3.05
N ARG A 508 -2.23 10.24 -2.91
CA ARG A 508 -3.51 10.87 -2.58
C ARG A 508 -4.26 10.04 -1.53
N GLY A 509 -3.72 10.01 -0.32
CA GLY A 509 -4.37 9.39 0.83
C GLY A 509 -5.70 10.07 1.19
N SER A 510 -6.55 9.35 1.92
CA SER A 510 -7.86 9.84 2.36
C SER A 510 -7.99 9.79 3.87
N LEU A 511 -8.69 10.76 4.44
CA LEU A 511 -9.12 10.76 5.83
C LEU A 511 -10.62 10.55 5.91
N PHE A 512 -11.04 9.77 6.88
CA PHE A 512 -12.43 9.41 7.13
C PHE A 512 -12.77 9.61 8.60
N ALA A 513 -14.06 9.79 8.87
CA ALA A 513 -14.62 9.74 10.20
C ALA A 513 -15.83 8.80 10.19
N ALA A 514 -15.88 7.88 11.15
CA ALA A 514 -16.99 6.98 11.33
C ALA A 514 -17.70 7.27 12.66
N THR A 515 -19.03 7.38 12.64
CA THR A 515 -19.82 7.63 13.84
C THR A 515 -20.23 6.30 14.47
N PRO A 516 -19.82 6.00 15.72
CA PRO A 516 -20.17 4.76 16.37
C PRO A 516 -21.68 4.52 16.46
N THR A 517 -22.11 3.30 16.16
CA THR A 517 -23.50 2.84 16.27
C THR A 517 -23.60 1.69 17.27
N GLU A 518 -24.78 1.48 17.87
CA GLU A 518 -24.99 0.38 18.83
C GLU A 518 -24.95 -1.01 18.16
N ASN A 519 -25.34 -1.11 16.89
CA ASN A 519 -25.40 -2.36 16.15
C ASN A 519 -25.05 -2.14 14.67
N GLY A 520 -24.24 -3.04 14.12
CA GLY A 520 -23.83 -3.03 12.72
C GLY A 520 -22.68 -2.08 12.45
N LEU A 521 -22.50 -1.77 11.17
CA LEU A 521 -21.45 -0.88 10.70
C LEU A 521 -21.71 0.56 11.15
N TRP A 522 -20.62 1.28 11.36
CA TRP A 522 -20.62 2.69 11.71
C TRP A 522 -20.87 3.57 10.49
N ASP A 523 -21.48 4.73 10.72
CA ASP A 523 -21.80 5.66 9.64
C ASP A 523 -20.52 6.39 9.18
N LEU A 524 -20.08 6.06 7.96
CA LEU A 524 -18.83 6.53 7.37
C LEU A 524 -19.01 7.87 6.62
N GLU A 525 -18.10 8.81 6.86
CA GLU A 525 -18.00 10.09 6.16
C GLU A 525 -16.54 10.35 5.74
N ARG A 526 -16.33 10.99 4.59
CA ARG A 526 -15.00 11.37 4.10
C ARG A 526 -14.66 12.80 4.52
N LEU A 527 -13.62 12.95 5.33
CA LEU A 527 -13.12 14.26 5.74
C LEU A 527 -12.56 15.03 4.53
N GLN A 528 -12.67 16.35 4.58
CA GLN A 528 -12.14 17.23 3.53
C GLN A 528 -10.93 17.98 4.06
N VAL A 529 -9.75 17.78 3.47
CA VAL A 529 -8.56 18.57 3.78
C VAL A 529 -8.70 19.96 3.15
N ALA A 530 -8.66 21.00 3.97
CA ALA A 530 -8.79 22.39 3.54
C ALA A 530 -7.68 22.77 2.56
N GLY A 531 -8.06 23.35 1.43
CA GLY A 531 -7.13 23.81 0.40
C GLY A 531 -6.57 22.70 -0.51
N ALA A 532 -6.82 21.43 -0.20
CA ALA A 532 -6.38 20.32 -1.04
C ALA A 532 -7.39 20.02 -2.16
N GLU A 533 -6.87 19.62 -3.32
CA GLU A 533 -7.71 19.21 -4.45
C GLU A 533 -8.53 17.97 -4.07
N GLY A 534 -9.85 18.05 -4.26
CA GLY A 534 -10.76 16.95 -3.92
C GLY A 534 -10.77 16.56 -2.43
N GLY A 535 -10.25 17.44 -1.55
CA GLY A 535 -10.18 17.22 -0.11
C GLY A 535 -9.25 16.08 0.34
N ALA A 536 -8.39 15.57 -0.54
CA ALA A 536 -7.46 14.48 -0.25
C ALA A 536 -6.19 14.96 0.47
N VAL A 537 -5.48 14.06 1.13
CA VAL A 537 -4.14 14.32 1.67
C VAL A 537 -3.16 14.46 0.50
N GLU A 538 -2.29 15.47 0.54
CA GLU A 538 -1.19 15.62 -0.42
C GLU A 538 -0.03 14.68 -0.03
N GLY A 539 -0.11 13.42 -0.47
CA GLY A 539 0.82 12.38 -0.10
C GLY A 539 0.14 11.02 0.08
N TYR A 540 0.95 9.97 0.17
CA TYR A 540 0.52 8.72 0.77
C TYR A 540 0.29 8.93 2.26
N LEU A 541 -0.82 8.43 2.78
CA LEU A 541 -1.09 8.43 4.21
C LEU A 541 -0.57 7.11 4.79
N ILE A 542 0.40 7.16 5.69
CA ILE A 542 1.11 5.95 6.17
C ILE A 542 0.49 5.44 7.48
N ALA A 543 0.17 6.36 8.39
CA ALA A 543 -0.42 6.07 9.68
C ALA A 543 -1.12 7.31 10.25
N ILE A 544 -2.01 7.07 11.22
CA ILE A 544 -2.48 8.10 12.16
C ILE A 544 -1.81 7.84 13.50
N ALA A 545 -1.50 8.91 14.22
CA ALA A 545 -1.05 8.87 15.60
C ALA A 545 -1.86 9.85 16.45
N ARG A 546 -1.85 9.68 17.77
CA ARG A 546 -2.62 10.48 18.74
C ARG A 546 -1.72 10.95 19.87
N ASP A 547 -1.92 12.17 20.36
CA ASP A 547 -1.29 12.64 21.59
C ASP A 547 -2.15 12.48 22.86
N ALA A 548 -1.61 12.84 24.02
CA ALA A 548 -2.28 12.67 25.31
C ALA A 548 -3.53 13.57 25.47
N ASP A 549 -3.64 14.63 24.67
CA ASP A 549 -4.78 15.55 24.65
C ASP A 549 -5.86 15.11 23.63
N GLY A 550 -5.69 13.95 22.99
CA GLY A 550 -6.61 13.45 21.98
C GLY A 550 -6.40 14.03 20.59
N GLU A 551 -5.38 14.87 20.38
CA GLU A 551 -5.09 15.45 19.06
C GLU A 551 -4.45 14.42 18.14
N LEU A 552 -4.83 14.48 16.86
CA LEU A 552 -4.41 13.51 15.86
C LEU A 552 -3.35 14.07 14.93
N PHE A 553 -2.49 13.16 14.45
CA PHE A 553 -1.42 13.43 13.53
C PHE A 553 -1.50 12.48 12.35
N ALA A 554 -1.47 13.03 11.14
CA ALA A 554 -1.35 12.29 9.89
C ALA A 554 0.13 12.16 9.49
N LEU A 555 0.63 10.92 9.46
CA LEU A 555 1.96 10.58 9.01
C LEU A 555 1.90 10.35 7.50
N THR A 556 2.62 11.16 6.73
CA THR A 556 2.53 11.16 5.27
C THR A 556 3.89 10.88 4.62
N SER A 557 3.88 10.30 3.42
CA SER A 557 5.07 10.20 2.55
C SER A 557 4.73 10.69 1.15
N ALA A 558 5.58 11.51 0.52
CA ALA A 558 5.29 12.05 -0.80
C ALA A 558 6.55 12.32 -1.64
N GLY A 559 7.12 11.31 -2.30
CA GLY A 559 8.14 11.50 -3.34
C GLY A 559 9.23 12.52 -2.99
N GLU A 560 9.44 13.54 -3.83
CA GLU A 560 10.45 14.61 -3.61
C GLU A 560 10.19 15.49 -2.38
N LEU A 561 8.98 15.51 -1.82
CA LEU A 561 8.62 16.27 -0.61
C LEU A 561 9.09 15.58 0.69
N GLY A 562 9.51 14.32 0.60
CA GLY A 562 9.84 13.49 1.75
C GLY A 562 8.61 13.13 2.57
N GLY A 563 8.84 12.42 3.67
CA GLY A 563 7.86 12.09 4.69
C GLY A 563 7.77 13.15 5.78
N ALA A 564 6.63 13.15 6.46
CA ALA A 564 6.28 14.18 7.44
C ALA A 564 5.23 13.74 8.45
N VAL A 565 5.21 14.46 9.57
CA VAL A 565 4.14 14.44 10.58
C VAL A 565 3.33 15.72 10.43
N ASN A 566 2.01 15.60 10.25
CA ASN A 566 1.10 16.73 10.13
C ASN A 566 0.05 16.66 11.23
N ARG A 567 -0.14 17.73 12.01
CA ARG A 567 -1.23 17.84 12.97
C ARG A 567 -2.55 18.04 12.21
N ILE A 568 -3.58 17.28 12.58
CA ILE A 568 -4.95 17.49 12.14
C ILE A 568 -5.54 18.63 12.98
N THR A 569 -6.05 19.67 12.34
CA THR A 569 -6.54 20.88 13.01
C THR A 569 -7.96 21.24 12.61
N ALA A 570 -8.66 22.00 13.46
CA ALA A 570 -9.90 22.63 13.04
C ALA A 570 -9.62 23.65 11.93
N THR A 571 -10.53 23.78 10.96
CA THR A 571 -10.47 24.92 10.04
C THR A 571 -10.89 26.18 10.79
N GLU A 572 -10.07 27.25 10.70
CA GLU A 572 -10.51 28.55 11.19
C GLU A 572 -11.82 28.90 10.47
N ALA A 573 -12.90 29.09 11.24
CA ALA A 573 -14.14 29.62 10.72
C ALA A 573 -13.80 30.96 10.09
N THR A 574 -13.76 31.02 8.76
CA THR A 574 -13.61 32.29 8.05
C THR A 574 -14.78 33.15 8.50
N GLY A 575 -14.48 34.08 9.42
CA GLY A 575 -15.44 35.02 9.95
C GLY A 575 -16.18 35.64 8.78
N THR A 576 -17.50 35.55 8.83
CA THR A 576 -18.43 36.22 7.92
C THR A 576 -17.82 37.51 7.43
N ALA A 577 -17.51 37.58 6.14
CA ALA A 577 -17.09 38.80 5.49
C ALA A 577 -18.16 39.85 5.77
N THR A 578 -17.88 40.73 6.73
CA THR A 578 -18.64 41.95 6.92
C THR A 578 -18.52 42.70 5.61
N THR A 579 -19.62 42.77 4.87
CA THR A 579 -19.80 43.61 3.69
C THR A 579 -19.26 45.01 4.02
N PRO A 580 -18.24 45.50 3.29
CA PRO A 580 -17.81 46.88 3.43
C PRO A 580 -18.93 47.77 2.90
N ASP A 581 -19.49 48.57 3.81
CA ASP A 581 -20.37 49.67 3.50
C ASP A 581 -19.66 50.61 2.52
N GLY A 582 -20.32 50.88 1.39
CA GLY A 582 -19.74 51.59 0.28
C GLY A 582 -19.68 53.09 0.55
N THR A 583 -18.48 53.64 0.67
CA THR A 583 -18.24 55.05 0.37
C THR A 583 -16.98 55.22 -0.47
N ASN A 584 -17.21 55.64 -1.72
CA ASN A 584 -16.23 56.08 -2.70
C ASN A 584 -15.33 57.18 -2.15
N ALA A 585 -14.01 57.00 -2.27
CA ALA A 585 -13.07 58.11 -2.43
C ALA A 585 -11.92 57.68 -3.35
N THR A 586 -11.96 58.25 -4.54
CA THR A 586 -10.99 58.18 -5.63
C THR A 586 -9.63 58.75 -5.23
N GLY A 587 -8.54 58.03 -5.50
CA GLY A 587 -7.18 58.52 -5.31
C GLY A 587 -6.15 57.74 -6.12
N SER A 588 -5.87 58.23 -7.32
CA SER A 588 -4.93 57.73 -8.33
C SER A 588 -3.53 57.42 -7.80
N ALA A 589 -3.05 56.18 -8.00
CA ALA A 589 -1.65 55.80 -7.84
C ALA A 589 -0.91 55.87 -9.19
N THR A 590 0.03 56.79 -9.31
CA THR A 590 1.04 56.80 -10.38
C THR A 590 2.37 56.27 -9.83
N SER A 591 2.96 55.38 -10.63
CA SER A 591 4.30 54.81 -10.49
C SER A 591 5.41 55.84 -10.34
N ALA A 592 6.45 55.52 -9.56
CA ALA A 592 7.84 55.63 -10.03
C ALA A 592 8.81 54.93 -9.05
N LEU A 593 9.66 54.08 -9.63
CA LEU A 593 10.91 53.57 -9.08
C LEU A 593 11.87 54.72 -8.75
N GLY A 594 12.63 54.57 -7.66
CA GLY A 594 13.74 55.45 -7.31
C GLY A 594 14.72 54.73 -6.38
N THR A 595 15.89 54.43 -6.93
CA THR A 595 17.07 53.93 -6.24
C THR A 595 17.78 55.04 -5.46
N ASP A 596 18.44 54.61 -4.38
CA ASP A 596 19.78 55.02 -3.91
C ASP A 596 19.99 55.95 -2.70
N THR A 597 20.95 55.45 -1.90
CA THR A 597 21.91 56.07 -0.98
C THR A 597 21.48 56.71 0.35
N ALA A 598 21.94 56.02 1.40
CA ALA A 598 22.82 56.46 2.49
C ALA A 598 22.41 57.64 3.39
N ASP A 599 22.31 57.37 4.71
CA ASP A 599 23.14 58.07 5.69
C ASP A 599 23.28 57.27 7.00
N THR A 600 24.40 57.58 7.63
CA THR A 600 25.13 57.09 8.79
C THR A 600 24.45 57.32 10.15
N ASP A 601 24.77 56.48 11.15
CA ASP A 601 25.49 56.99 12.32
C ASP A 601 26.21 55.85 13.08
N ALA A 602 27.38 56.19 13.63
CA ALA A 602 28.36 55.30 14.22
C ALA A 602 28.47 55.51 15.73
N THR A 603 28.80 54.45 16.48
CA THR A 603 29.71 54.57 17.63
C THR A 603 30.60 53.35 17.74
N ASP A 604 31.89 53.63 17.64
CA ASP A 604 33.08 52.80 17.76
C ASP A 604 33.46 52.56 19.24
N THR A 605 34.14 51.43 19.53
CA THR A 605 35.43 51.42 20.26
C THR A 605 36.10 50.04 20.15
N ASP A 606 37.24 50.05 19.45
CA ASP A 606 38.55 49.43 19.76
C ASP A 606 38.65 47.90 19.93
N ALA A 607 39.22 47.15 18.97
CA ALA A 607 40.64 47.02 18.57
C ALA A 607 41.47 46.03 19.42
N ASN A 608 41.88 44.89 18.83
CA ASN A 608 43.30 44.68 18.49
C ASN A 608 43.52 43.48 17.54
N ALA A 609 44.49 43.65 16.64
CA ALA A 609 44.94 42.76 15.58
C ALA A 609 45.70 41.52 16.12
N THR A 610 45.95 40.45 15.36
CA THR A 610 46.96 40.39 14.28
C THR A 610 46.83 39.13 13.43
N ALA A 611 47.16 39.30 12.15
CA ALA A 611 46.96 38.42 11.00
C ALA A 611 47.90 37.20 10.86
N GLY A 612 47.55 36.28 9.95
CA GLY A 612 48.49 35.33 9.38
C GLY A 612 47.90 34.23 8.48
N VAL A 613 47.25 34.58 7.36
CA VAL A 613 46.94 33.63 6.26
C VAL A 613 48.19 33.40 5.40
N ARG A 614 48.50 32.14 5.04
CA ARG A 614 49.05 31.77 3.72
C ARG A 614 48.63 30.34 3.32
N SER A 615 48.15 30.22 2.09
CA SER A 615 47.97 28.96 1.36
C SER A 615 49.29 28.47 0.77
N ALA A 616 49.37 27.17 0.44
CA ALA A 616 49.72 26.64 -0.89
C ALA A 616 50.08 25.14 -0.87
N ALA A 617 49.38 24.40 -1.72
CA ALA A 617 49.87 23.39 -2.69
C ALA A 617 50.93 22.34 -2.29
N GLY A 618 50.53 21.06 -2.44
CA GLY A 618 51.15 20.07 -3.34
C GLY A 618 52.54 19.52 -2.99
N ASN A 619 52.66 18.20 -2.79
CA ASN A 619 53.06 17.26 -3.85
C ASN A 619 53.25 15.83 -3.27
N SER A 620 53.07 14.87 -4.18
CA SER A 620 53.29 13.42 -4.15
C SER A 620 54.48 12.87 -3.35
N THR A 621 54.33 11.62 -2.88
CA THR A 621 55.22 10.50 -3.26
C THR A 621 54.53 9.14 -3.09
N ALA A 622 54.79 8.26 -4.07
CA ALA A 622 54.34 6.89 -4.20
C ALA A 622 55.39 5.89 -3.66
N SER A 623 55.05 4.60 -3.79
CA SER A 623 55.88 3.38 -3.63
C SER A 623 55.70 2.66 -2.27
N GLY A 624 55.41 1.36 -2.20
CA GLY A 624 55.49 0.34 -3.23
C GLY A 624 54.82 -0.98 -2.84
N SER A 625 54.60 -1.75 -3.89
CA SER A 625 54.08 -3.12 -3.98
C SER A 625 54.97 -4.16 -3.31
N ASP A 626 54.34 -5.23 -2.80
CA ASP A 626 54.77 -6.59 -3.08
C ASP A 626 53.54 -7.52 -3.07
N GLY A 627 53.43 -8.36 -4.09
CA GLY A 627 52.43 -9.41 -4.20
C GLY A 627 53.09 -10.79 -4.19
N MET A 628 52.29 -11.83 -3.93
CA MET A 628 52.29 -13.10 -4.68
C MET A 628 51.26 -14.10 -4.10
N ASN A 629 50.22 -14.34 -4.91
CA ASN A 629 49.94 -15.60 -5.64
C ASN A 629 49.16 -16.78 -5.01
N GLY A 630 48.13 -17.22 -5.76
CA GLY A 630 47.54 -18.57 -5.84
C GLY A 630 46.28 -18.79 -5.00
N SER A 631 45.14 -19.32 -5.48
CA SER A 631 44.83 -20.04 -6.72
C SER A 631 43.30 -20.29 -6.84
N ASP A 632 42.81 -20.31 -8.08
CA ASP A 632 41.66 -21.03 -8.66
C ASP A 632 40.34 -21.28 -7.91
N GLY A 633 39.24 -20.89 -8.57
CA GLY A 633 37.88 -21.33 -8.27
C GLY A 633 36.85 -20.60 -9.14
N THR A 634 36.68 -21.06 -10.38
CA THR A 634 35.65 -20.57 -11.32
C THR A 634 34.25 -20.69 -10.73
N ASN A 635 33.47 -19.60 -10.67
CA ASN A 635 32.04 -19.66 -10.41
C ASN A 635 31.27 -18.89 -11.50
N GLY A 636 30.38 -19.61 -12.17
CA GLY A 636 29.51 -19.08 -13.21
C GLY A 636 28.41 -18.22 -12.63
N SER A 637 28.26 -17.02 -13.17
CA SER A 637 27.18 -16.09 -12.88
C SER A 637 25.86 -16.61 -13.48
N GLY A 638 25.02 -17.22 -12.66
CA GLY A 638 23.59 -17.40 -12.94
C GLY A 638 22.81 -16.24 -12.34
N ASN A 639 22.55 -15.21 -13.14
CA ASN A 639 21.70 -14.08 -12.78
C ASN A 639 20.24 -14.52 -12.92
N ALA A 640 19.60 -14.90 -11.83
CA ALA A 640 18.16 -15.20 -11.79
C ALA A 640 17.40 -13.94 -11.36
N SER A 641 17.08 -13.08 -12.33
CA SER A 641 16.08 -12.02 -12.16
C SER A 641 14.69 -12.64 -12.37
N GLY A 642 14.12 -13.22 -11.31
CA GLY A 642 12.72 -13.59 -11.26
C GLY A 642 11.88 -12.36 -10.93
N THR A 643 11.16 -11.84 -11.92
CA THR A 643 10.08 -10.87 -11.70
C THR A 643 8.86 -11.67 -11.27
N GLU A 644 8.51 -11.57 -10.00
CA GLU A 644 7.25 -12.12 -9.48
C GLU A 644 6.09 -11.34 -10.14
N THR A 645 5.13 -12.10 -10.67
CA THR A 645 3.99 -11.58 -11.41
C THR A 645 2.82 -11.40 -10.43
N SER A 646 2.22 -10.22 -10.50
CA SER A 646 1.20 -9.66 -9.62
C SER A 646 -0.04 -10.53 -9.47
N GLY A 647 -0.16 -11.19 -8.32
CA GLY A 647 -1.40 -11.71 -7.76
C GLY A 647 -1.60 -11.31 -6.29
N ASP A 648 -0.73 -10.44 -5.77
CA ASP A 648 -0.84 -9.90 -4.43
C ASP A 648 -1.94 -8.86 -4.42
N GLY A 649 -2.83 -8.95 -3.43
CA GLY A 649 -3.86 -7.94 -3.19
C GLY A 649 -3.24 -6.59 -2.85
N ALA A 650 -4.08 -5.59 -2.60
CA ALA A 650 -3.67 -4.24 -2.21
C ALA A 650 -3.03 -4.16 -0.81
N GLY A 651 -2.19 -5.15 -0.43
CA GLY A 651 -1.20 -4.94 0.63
C GLY A 651 -0.31 -3.76 0.24
N PHE A 652 0.43 -3.20 1.20
CA PHE A 652 1.30 -2.03 1.03
C PHE A 652 2.49 -2.27 0.09
N GLY A 653 2.36 -3.11 -0.94
CA GLY A 653 3.29 -3.29 -2.05
C GLY A 653 3.62 -1.98 -2.79
N VAL A 654 2.90 -0.87 -2.54
CA VAL A 654 3.28 0.47 -3.00
C VAL A 654 4.41 1.10 -2.16
N LEU A 655 4.64 0.66 -0.90
CA LEU A 655 5.90 0.96 -0.19
C LEU A 655 7.13 0.39 -0.94
N ALA A 656 6.97 -0.72 -1.66
CA ALA A 656 8.02 -1.23 -2.55
C ALA A 656 8.33 -0.27 -3.72
N ALA A 657 7.37 0.55 -4.16
CA ALA A 657 7.60 1.59 -5.16
C ALA A 657 8.35 2.81 -4.57
N LEU A 658 8.09 3.14 -3.29
CA LEU A 658 8.84 4.17 -2.55
C LEU A 658 10.30 3.75 -2.27
N ALA A 659 10.57 2.44 -2.13
CA ALA A 659 11.93 1.86 -2.05
C ALA A 659 12.82 2.17 -3.27
N GLY A 660 12.22 2.35 -4.45
CA GLY A 660 12.96 2.70 -5.67
C GLY A 660 13.47 4.14 -5.73
N ILE A 661 12.88 5.07 -4.96
CA ILE A 661 13.16 6.51 -5.06
C ILE A 661 14.24 6.95 -4.05
N GLY A 662 14.37 6.26 -2.91
CA GLY A 662 15.37 6.56 -1.87
C GLY A 662 16.84 6.42 -2.30
N GLY A 663 17.13 5.64 -3.34
CA GLY A 663 18.48 5.40 -3.85
C GLY A 663 19.19 6.62 -4.45
N LEU A 664 18.47 7.70 -4.76
CA LEU A 664 19.05 8.94 -5.32
C LEU A 664 19.35 10.00 -4.27
N ALA A 665 18.69 10.00 -3.10
CA ALA A 665 18.90 10.97 -2.03
C ALA A 665 20.14 10.64 -1.17
N ALA A 666 20.40 9.35 -0.90
CA ALA A 666 21.53 8.91 -0.07
C ALA A 666 22.92 9.19 -0.68
N ARG A 667 23.00 9.55 -1.97
CA ARG A 667 24.27 9.96 -2.62
C ARG A 667 24.65 11.42 -2.40
N ARG A 668 23.78 12.25 -1.81
CA ARG A 668 24.10 13.67 -1.52
C ARG A 668 24.55 13.95 -0.09
N LEU A 669 24.33 13.04 0.86
CA LEU A 669 24.77 13.18 2.26
C LEU A 669 26.14 12.53 2.56
N ARG A 670 26.84 12.00 1.54
CA ARG A 670 28.24 11.55 1.63
C ARG A 670 29.20 12.49 0.89
N ARG A 671 29.08 13.81 1.11
CA ARG A 671 30.10 14.80 0.75
C ARG A 671 30.29 15.82 1.84
#